data_AF-A0AAV9IFM8-F1
#
_entry.id   AF-A0AAV9IFM8-F1
#
_cell.length_a   1.000
_cell.length_b   1.000
_cell.length_c   1.000
_cell.angle_alpha   90.00
_cell.angle_beta   90.00
_cell.angle_gamma   90.00
#
_symmetry.space_group_name_H-M   'P 1'
#
loop_
_entity.id
_entity.type
_entity.pdbx_description
1 polymer ?
#
loop_
_entity_poly.entity_id
_entity_poly.type
_entity_poly.pdbx_seq_one_letter_code
_entity_poly.pdbx_strand_id
1 'polypeptide(L)'
;MEKNKPEPKRTSQVGPWSTASSSSSAQQQEELIQHLQRALEEKQLQCEALFQAKQSMELTIRQIISGENQADVFLQLENSLEEERQRSKQCMEEKERLVQSNSQMEREWREKVDSLETQLAEWKEKAAEAFHQIAENKEVIRKQQNELSESKQRVETLETQLSQVKSKAKEFIHSKLAEIRAENASLKELLASKEEASSTSLEKQSEDTIKYLVSDCKNWMSSLETEVEECDSYFQGLFEHCSNLCSLLENPDREDASEDSKVGVDKLKRLLASMDSKKLEKVHNRCIEISRLLVQMESCLSDDHRGNTNCEEQVQTEESQSVGIQDTGEEKVEQQACIDQLRRELESERERGEELKRALDKLTTIDSKRRDKLANLEKDKTELELALQKLREEYNALKEAKYSSSLERMTWTTTTTTTAQQPDMSEMTSSGLSKSTTDSTSSQGTKLVDEEGRESSSRRLLDEIEEIVHFFGNHIDSCSHILESLTTQILSEGAAVVSRDQWSSIKQELDKAKEEKETLEKELSQREQQLEQLRENFRNAMQNFAKEKQELQREHEEESEQYQSRLRQIQQENQSLHEKVQQLKSELARQEEMLGEKQSSISNLELLLERERQTGSEWREQVSRIKEEFLKYKEKARTALGQRDKTIREVDSLLEKTNEEHRLQLDNLKSQVVQLEEKISQLVKEKETMVEQERIKAKEKQKQLEEELLQVKEEKSKRLEESFATLTERESKILSLESNLEESNMEIRRLEMSLEQQSTRLQEEKQQLEKKIEELTWQNADLQSKIQSLQKELDRWERTSKSRAALSNNNNNNEETTTTATTTYTENDWNLCQEQLEFMKKEWRELNEKYQAAQKLKEDITFEYLRNVILRFLQTDDLDTLLPVISRILQFSDEQIEEILEKRKLLTRIRNAFKK
;
A
#
# COMPACT_ATOMS: atom_id res chain seq x y z
N MET A 1 30.03 -52.13 13.21
CA MET A 1 30.96 -51.95 12.08
C MET A 1 31.19 -50.47 11.91
N GLU A 2 32.43 -50.01 12.00
CA GLU A 2 32.78 -48.60 11.75
C GLU A 2 32.98 -48.36 10.25
N LYS A 3 32.65 -47.15 9.76
CA LYS A 3 33.28 -46.56 8.57
C LYS A 3 33.52 -45.06 8.77
N ASN A 4 34.68 -44.62 8.28
CA ASN A 4 35.33 -43.35 8.61
C ASN A 4 34.96 -42.17 7.69
N LYS A 5 35.42 -40.97 8.11
CA LYS A 5 35.68 -39.71 7.36
C LYS A 5 34.54 -38.67 7.29
N PRO A 6 34.87 -37.36 7.18
CA PRO A 6 36.09 -36.68 7.67
C PRO A 6 35.84 -35.30 8.34
N GLU A 7 36.82 -34.84 9.14
CA GLU A 7 36.92 -33.43 9.60
C GLU A 7 37.48 -32.49 8.51
N PRO A 8 37.18 -31.18 8.62
CA PRO A 8 38.09 -30.13 8.18
C PRO A 8 38.43 -29.10 9.29
N LYS A 9 39.70 -29.15 9.73
CA LYS A 9 40.57 -28.10 10.33
C LYS A 9 39.97 -26.73 10.69
N ARG A 10 40.19 -26.30 11.96
CA ARG A 10 40.23 -24.89 12.38
C ARG A 10 41.55 -24.21 11.96
N THR A 11 41.50 -22.94 11.53
CA THR A 11 42.55 -21.90 11.80
C THR A 11 42.09 -20.50 11.37
N SER A 12 41.84 -19.58 12.32
CA SER A 12 42.34 -18.18 12.36
C SER A 12 41.63 -17.35 13.44
N GLN A 13 42.34 -16.43 14.10
CA GLN A 13 41.79 -15.49 15.10
C GLN A 13 41.74 -14.06 14.54
N VAL A 14 40.55 -13.45 14.53
CA VAL A 14 40.22 -12.02 14.67
C VAL A 14 38.76 -12.01 15.17
N GLY A 15 38.22 -11.16 16.05
CA GLY A 15 38.66 -9.97 16.79
C GLY A 15 37.34 -9.28 17.26
N PRO A 16 37.12 -8.97 18.55
CA PRO A 16 35.74 -8.93 19.07
C PRO A 16 35.11 -7.52 19.13
N TRP A 17 34.23 -7.17 18.19
CA TRP A 17 33.46 -5.91 18.22
C TRP A 17 31.95 -6.11 17.92
N SER A 18 31.16 -6.07 18.99
CA SER A 18 29.76 -5.60 19.09
C SER A 18 28.79 -5.81 17.91
N THR A 19 28.18 -7.00 17.81
CA THR A 19 26.92 -7.22 17.08
C THR A 19 25.80 -7.60 18.05
N ALA A 20 24.93 -6.66 18.41
CA ALA A 20 23.89 -6.84 19.42
C ALA A 20 22.55 -6.16 19.01
N SER A 21 21.95 -6.64 17.92
CA SER A 21 20.63 -6.17 17.45
C SER A 21 19.94 -7.13 16.47
N SER A 22 20.69 -7.89 15.66
CA SER A 22 20.15 -8.72 14.57
C SER A 22 19.65 -10.13 14.97
N SER A 23 19.83 -10.59 16.21
CA SER A 23 19.39 -11.94 16.63
C SER A 23 17.87 -12.06 16.83
N SER A 24 17.18 -10.95 17.11
CA SER A 24 15.78 -10.95 17.56
C SER A 24 14.81 -11.60 16.57
N SER A 25 14.92 -11.31 15.27
CA SER A 25 14.00 -11.83 14.26
C SER A 25 14.17 -13.34 14.03
N ALA A 26 15.42 -13.82 14.07
CA ALA A 26 15.71 -15.25 13.96
C ALA A 26 15.17 -16.02 15.18
N GLN A 27 15.37 -15.48 16.40
CA GLN A 27 14.80 -16.05 17.62
C GLN A 27 13.27 -16.12 17.55
N GLN A 28 12.58 -15.04 17.18
CA GLN A 28 11.11 -15.04 17.09
C GLN A 28 10.57 -16.07 16.07
N GLN A 29 11.26 -16.26 14.94
CA GLN A 29 10.83 -17.25 13.94
C GLN A 29 11.10 -18.69 14.40
N GLU A 30 12.19 -18.94 15.12
CA GLU A 30 12.51 -20.26 15.68
C GLU A 30 11.64 -20.59 16.91
N GLU A 31 11.34 -19.61 17.77
CA GLU A 31 10.37 -19.71 18.87
C GLU A 31 8.97 -20.07 18.36
N LEU A 32 8.52 -19.45 17.25
CA LEU A 32 7.24 -19.78 16.62
C LEU A 32 7.22 -21.22 16.08
N ILE A 33 8.30 -21.68 15.43
CA ILE A 33 8.42 -23.05 14.94
C ILE A 33 8.40 -24.05 16.10
N GLN A 34 9.17 -23.80 17.17
CA GLN A 34 9.18 -24.64 18.37
C GLN A 34 7.82 -24.66 19.09
N HIS A 35 7.09 -23.55 19.09
CA HIS A 35 5.74 -23.48 19.68
C HIS A 35 4.73 -24.28 18.84
N LEU A 36 4.83 -24.24 17.51
CA LEU A 36 3.98 -25.03 16.62
C LEU A 36 4.31 -26.53 16.70
N GLN A 37 5.58 -26.92 16.85
CA GLN A 37 5.96 -28.31 17.09
C GLN A 37 5.45 -28.82 18.43
N ARG A 38 5.64 -28.08 19.54
CA ARG A 38 5.07 -28.45 20.85
C ARG A 38 3.56 -28.60 20.83
N ALA A 39 2.85 -27.69 20.15
CA ALA A 39 1.39 -27.79 19.99
C ALA A 39 0.96 -29.02 19.14
N LEU A 40 1.77 -29.45 18.17
CA LEU A 40 1.51 -30.65 17.37
C LEU A 40 1.78 -31.93 18.17
N GLU A 41 2.89 -32.00 18.90
CA GLU A 41 3.27 -33.10 19.79
C GLU A 41 2.22 -33.28 20.91
N GLU A 42 1.78 -32.19 21.52
CA GLU A 42 0.71 -32.19 22.53
C GLU A 42 -0.63 -32.69 21.96
N LYS A 43 -0.96 -32.35 20.70
CA LYS A 43 -2.15 -32.90 20.04
C LYS A 43 -2.02 -34.37 19.69
N GLN A 44 -0.83 -34.85 19.30
CA GLN A 44 -0.58 -36.29 19.14
C GLN A 44 -0.74 -37.03 20.47
N LEU A 45 -0.16 -36.53 21.56
CA LEU A 45 -0.31 -37.09 22.91
C LEU A 45 -1.78 -37.11 23.36
N GLN A 46 -2.56 -36.06 23.10
CA GLN A 46 -4.01 -36.04 23.39
C GLN A 46 -4.77 -37.08 22.56
N CYS A 47 -4.46 -37.26 21.28
CA CYS A 47 -5.08 -38.31 20.46
C CYS A 47 -4.70 -39.73 20.91
N GLU A 48 -3.44 -39.96 21.30
CA GLU A 48 -2.96 -41.25 21.79
C GLU A 48 -3.55 -41.60 23.16
N ALA A 49 -3.64 -40.63 24.07
CA ALA A 49 -4.32 -40.80 25.35
C ALA A 49 -5.81 -41.13 25.20
N LEU A 50 -6.52 -40.45 24.27
CA LEU A 50 -7.92 -40.78 23.94
C LEU A 50 -8.07 -42.19 23.35
N PHE A 51 -7.11 -42.64 22.54
CA PHE A 51 -7.10 -43.99 21.98
C PHE A 51 -6.87 -45.06 23.07
N GLN A 52 -5.93 -44.84 23.98
CA GLN A 52 -5.70 -45.71 25.14
C GLN A 52 -6.90 -45.74 26.09
N ALA A 53 -7.52 -44.59 26.38
CA ALA A 53 -8.73 -44.49 27.19
C ALA A 53 -9.90 -45.28 26.56
N LYS A 54 -10.08 -45.20 25.23
CA LYS A 54 -11.07 -46.02 24.51
C LYS A 54 -10.80 -47.53 24.63
N GLN A 55 -9.54 -47.96 24.48
CA GLN A 55 -9.19 -49.37 24.67
C GLN A 55 -9.44 -49.85 26.10
N SER A 56 -9.14 -49.00 27.10
CA SER A 56 -9.44 -49.29 28.50
C SER A 56 -10.95 -49.44 28.72
N MET A 57 -11.77 -48.51 28.22
CA MET A 57 -13.24 -48.64 28.27
C MET A 57 -13.75 -49.91 27.61
N GLU A 58 -13.23 -50.29 26.43
CA GLU A 58 -13.63 -51.54 25.76
C GLU A 58 -13.25 -52.78 26.57
N LEU A 59 -12.13 -52.78 27.30
CA LEU A 59 -11.75 -53.83 28.24
C LEU A 59 -12.69 -53.88 29.45
N THR A 60 -12.95 -52.73 30.09
CA THR A 60 -13.86 -52.65 31.25
C THR A 60 -15.28 -53.08 30.90
N ILE A 61 -15.78 -52.69 29.71
CA ILE A 61 -17.10 -53.14 29.22
C ILE A 61 -17.13 -54.67 29.04
N ARG A 62 -16.07 -55.28 28.48
CA ARG A 62 -15.99 -56.75 28.37
C ARG A 62 -15.95 -57.44 29.74
N GLN A 63 -15.24 -56.87 30.71
CA GLN A 63 -15.20 -57.38 32.09
C GLN A 63 -16.59 -57.32 32.75
N ILE A 64 -17.30 -56.19 32.67
CA ILE A 64 -18.68 -56.05 33.17
C ILE A 64 -19.62 -57.09 32.54
N ILE A 65 -19.52 -57.31 31.23
CA ILE A 65 -20.32 -58.31 30.50
C ILE A 65 -19.97 -59.75 30.91
N SER A 66 -18.72 -60.03 31.27
CA SER A 66 -18.30 -61.36 31.75
C SER A 66 -18.76 -61.70 33.17
N GLY A 67 -19.16 -60.70 33.96
CA GLY A 67 -19.70 -60.88 35.32
C GLY A 67 -18.67 -61.06 36.42
N GLU A 68 -17.39 -61.23 36.11
CA GLU A 68 -16.31 -61.30 37.10
C GLU A 68 -16.01 -59.91 37.71
N ASN A 69 -15.83 -59.87 39.04
CA ASN A 69 -15.35 -58.72 39.83
C ASN A 69 -16.06 -57.36 39.60
N GLN A 70 -17.39 -57.37 39.44
CA GLN A 70 -18.18 -56.13 39.26
C GLN A 70 -17.93 -55.05 40.34
N ALA A 71 -17.68 -55.44 41.59
CA ALA A 71 -17.45 -54.49 42.70
C ALA A 71 -16.16 -53.67 42.52
N ASP A 72 -15.05 -54.32 42.14
CA ASP A 72 -13.77 -53.65 41.90
C ASP A 72 -13.86 -52.73 40.68
N VAL A 73 -14.58 -53.16 39.64
CA VAL A 73 -14.83 -52.35 38.44
C VAL A 73 -15.64 -51.09 38.76
N PHE A 74 -16.67 -51.17 39.61
CA PHE A 74 -17.40 -49.97 40.07
C PHE A 74 -16.49 -49.00 40.82
N LEU A 75 -15.64 -49.50 41.72
CA LEU A 75 -14.70 -48.68 42.50
C LEU A 75 -13.60 -48.06 41.61
N GLN A 76 -13.15 -48.76 40.57
CA GLN A 76 -12.22 -48.24 39.58
C GLN A 76 -12.87 -47.17 38.67
N LEU A 77 -14.13 -47.36 38.29
CA LEU A 77 -14.91 -46.36 37.53
C LEU A 77 -15.19 -45.10 38.36
N GLU A 78 -15.50 -45.22 39.65
CA GLU A 78 -15.75 -44.07 40.53
C GLU A 78 -14.49 -43.22 40.73
N ASN A 79 -13.33 -43.86 40.97
CA ASN A 79 -12.04 -43.17 41.01
C ASN A 79 -11.71 -42.49 39.67
N SER A 80 -11.88 -43.19 38.55
CA SER A 80 -11.61 -42.64 37.21
C SER A 80 -12.55 -41.48 36.85
N LEU A 81 -13.79 -41.47 37.36
CA LEU A 81 -14.74 -40.37 37.19
C LEU A 81 -14.33 -39.14 38.00
N GLU A 82 -13.79 -39.33 39.20
CA GLU A 82 -13.31 -38.22 40.03
C GLU A 82 -11.97 -37.64 39.53
N GLU A 83 -11.06 -38.48 39.00
CA GLU A 83 -9.90 -37.99 38.24
C GLU A 83 -10.33 -37.13 37.04
N GLU A 84 -11.31 -37.58 36.26
CA GLU A 84 -11.77 -36.83 35.07
C GLU A 84 -12.49 -35.52 35.45
N ARG A 85 -13.20 -35.48 36.59
CA ARG A 85 -13.70 -34.21 37.17
C ARG A 85 -12.56 -33.26 37.53
N GLN A 86 -11.48 -33.75 38.14
CA GLN A 86 -10.33 -32.92 38.49
C GLN A 86 -9.60 -32.39 37.25
N ARG A 87 -9.39 -33.23 36.23
CA ARG A 87 -8.84 -32.82 34.92
C ARG A 87 -9.74 -31.81 34.22
N SER A 88 -11.07 -32.03 34.20
CA SER A 88 -12.03 -31.08 33.66
C SER A 88 -12.02 -29.73 34.39
N LYS A 89 -11.78 -29.72 35.72
CA LYS A 89 -11.63 -28.48 36.49
C LYS A 89 -10.33 -27.75 36.14
N GLN A 90 -9.21 -28.46 36.05
CA GLN A 90 -7.91 -27.90 35.64
C GLN A 90 -7.99 -27.30 34.22
N CYS A 91 -8.60 -28.01 33.26
CA CYS A 91 -8.82 -27.53 31.90
C CYS A 91 -9.69 -26.26 31.86
N MET A 92 -10.71 -26.15 32.72
CA MET A 92 -11.52 -24.92 32.84
C MET A 92 -10.73 -23.75 33.44
N GLU A 93 -9.93 -23.98 34.49
CA GLU A 93 -9.06 -22.95 35.08
C GLU A 93 -7.97 -22.48 34.10
N GLU A 94 -7.39 -23.39 33.31
CA GLU A 94 -6.40 -23.06 32.28
C GLU A 94 -7.03 -22.29 31.10
N LYS A 95 -8.21 -22.72 30.64
CA LYS A 95 -9.00 -21.99 29.65
C LYS A 95 -9.33 -20.57 30.11
N GLU A 96 -9.67 -20.38 31.39
CA GLU A 96 -9.93 -19.05 31.94
C GLU A 96 -8.67 -18.18 31.97
N ARG A 97 -7.50 -18.73 32.33
CA ARG A 97 -6.20 -18.02 32.23
C ARG A 97 -5.87 -17.62 30.80
N LEU A 98 -6.10 -18.51 29.82
CA LEU A 98 -5.90 -18.21 28.40
C LEU A 98 -6.82 -17.09 27.92
N VAL A 99 -8.09 -17.09 28.33
CA VAL A 99 -9.04 -16.00 28.03
C VAL A 99 -8.60 -14.68 28.66
N GLN A 100 -8.14 -14.67 29.91
CA GLN A 100 -7.61 -13.48 30.57
C GLN A 100 -6.34 -12.95 29.86
N SER A 101 -5.41 -13.84 29.49
CA SER A 101 -4.18 -13.49 28.77
C SER A 101 -4.47 -12.91 27.38
N ASN A 102 -5.42 -13.48 26.63
CA ASN A 102 -5.83 -12.94 25.33
C ASN A 102 -6.51 -11.57 25.50
N SER A 103 -7.36 -11.43 26.52
CA SER A 103 -8.04 -10.17 26.87
C SER A 103 -7.08 -9.07 27.38
N GLN A 104 -5.84 -9.41 27.75
CA GLN A 104 -4.78 -8.45 27.99
C GLN A 104 -4.05 -8.10 26.68
N MET A 105 -3.63 -9.10 25.90
CA MET A 105 -2.96 -8.89 24.62
C MET A 105 -3.80 -8.01 23.69
N GLU A 106 -5.11 -8.23 23.64
CA GLU A 106 -6.06 -7.40 22.88
C GLU A 106 -6.13 -5.94 23.33
N ARG A 107 -5.87 -5.62 24.60
CA ARG A 107 -5.78 -4.22 25.08
C ARG A 107 -4.47 -3.59 24.66
N GLU A 108 -3.36 -4.29 24.86
CA GLU A 108 -2.03 -3.83 24.44
C GLU A 108 -1.93 -3.60 22.93
N TRP A 109 -2.67 -4.37 22.12
CA TRP A 109 -2.78 -4.13 20.68
C TRP A 109 -3.66 -2.92 20.33
N ARG A 110 -4.79 -2.72 21.04
CA ARG A 110 -5.65 -1.53 20.84
C ARG A 110 -4.90 -0.25 21.19
N GLU A 111 -4.26 -0.18 22.36
CA GLU A 111 -3.46 0.97 22.80
C GLU A 111 -2.32 1.32 21.80
N LYS A 112 -1.72 0.31 21.16
CA LYS A 112 -0.72 0.52 20.09
C LYS A 112 -1.35 1.06 18.79
N VAL A 113 -2.54 0.59 18.41
CA VAL A 113 -3.28 1.12 17.25
C VAL A 113 -3.70 2.57 17.52
N ASP A 114 -4.32 2.86 18.66
CA ASP A 114 -4.77 4.20 19.05
C ASP A 114 -3.59 5.20 19.09
N SER A 115 -2.41 4.76 19.57
CA SER A 115 -1.19 5.55 19.55
C SER A 115 -0.67 5.83 18.13
N LEU A 116 -0.70 4.83 17.24
CA LEU A 116 -0.29 5.00 15.84
C LEU A 116 -1.27 5.87 15.04
N GLU A 117 -2.58 5.77 15.29
CA GLU A 117 -3.59 6.65 14.71
C GLU A 117 -3.44 8.10 15.19
N THR A 118 -3.11 8.30 16.48
CA THR A 118 -2.78 9.63 17.04
C THR A 118 -1.56 10.23 16.35
N GLN A 119 -0.47 9.47 16.22
CA GLN A 119 0.72 9.92 15.47
C GLN A 119 0.39 10.23 14.01
N LEU A 120 -0.42 9.40 13.33
CA LEU A 120 -0.86 9.63 11.95
C LEU A 120 -1.65 10.94 11.82
N ALA A 121 -2.42 11.34 12.84
CA ALA A 121 -3.11 12.62 12.86
C ALA A 121 -2.11 13.79 12.96
N GLU A 122 -1.15 13.74 13.89
CA GLU A 122 -0.10 14.76 13.99
C GLU A 122 0.71 14.92 12.70
N TRP A 123 1.09 13.82 12.05
CA TRP A 123 1.83 13.86 10.79
C TRP A 123 1.01 14.49 9.64
N LYS A 124 -0.32 14.30 9.62
CA LYS A 124 -1.21 14.96 8.66
C LYS A 124 -1.33 16.46 8.94
N GLU A 125 -1.41 16.87 10.20
CA GLU A 125 -1.46 18.28 10.61
C GLU A 125 -0.15 19.00 10.24
N LYS A 126 1.00 18.44 10.60
CA LYS A 126 2.33 18.95 10.23
C LYS A 126 2.51 19.04 8.71
N ALA A 127 1.99 18.09 7.94
CA ALA A 127 1.99 18.15 6.48
C ALA A 127 1.10 19.29 5.93
N ALA A 128 -0.09 19.50 6.51
CA ALA A 128 -0.98 20.59 6.11
C ALA A 128 -0.38 21.97 6.38
N GLU A 129 0.29 22.15 7.54
CA GLU A 129 1.00 23.39 7.86
C GLU A 129 2.18 23.64 6.91
N ALA A 130 2.97 22.61 6.59
CA ALA A 130 4.04 22.70 5.59
C ALA A 130 3.50 23.10 4.20
N PHE A 131 2.34 22.57 3.77
CA PHE A 131 1.70 23.00 2.53
C PHE A 131 1.22 24.46 2.57
N HIS A 132 0.75 24.95 3.73
CA HIS A 132 0.39 26.36 3.91
C HIS A 132 1.62 27.26 3.76
N GLN A 133 2.73 26.94 4.44
CA GLN A 133 3.99 27.68 4.34
C GLN A 133 4.54 27.68 2.89
N ILE A 134 4.40 26.57 2.15
CA ILE A 134 4.77 26.51 0.72
C ILE A 134 3.88 27.41 -0.14
N ALA A 135 2.58 27.53 0.17
CA ALA A 135 1.67 28.42 -0.55
C ALA A 135 1.99 29.90 -0.29
N GLU A 136 2.25 30.26 0.96
CA GLU A 136 2.62 31.63 1.36
C GLU A 136 3.96 32.06 0.74
N ASN A 137 4.99 31.20 0.82
CA ASN A 137 6.29 31.46 0.19
C ASN A 137 6.19 31.62 -1.34
N LYS A 138 5.30 30.87 -2.01
CA LYS A 138 5.05 31.05 -3.46
C LYS A 138 4.48 32.43 -3.79
N GLU A 139 3.61 32.99 -2.95
CA GLU A 139 3.04 34.32 -3.18
C GLU A 139 4.06 35.43 -2.86
N VAL A 140 4.92 35.24 -1.86
CA VAL A 140 6.08 36.13 -1.62
C VAL A 140 7.02 36.15 -2.83
N ILE A 141 7.34 34.98 -3.41
CA ILE A 141 8.17 34.88 -4.62
C ILE A 141 7.48 35.58 -5.81
N ARG A 142 6.18 35.38 -6.03
CA ARG A 142 5.41 36.08 -7.07
C ARG A 142 5.49 37.60 -6.89
N LYS A 143 5.32 38.11 -5.66
CA LYS A 143 5.41 39.54 -5.36
C LYS A 143 6.80 40.09 -5.68
N GLN A 144 7.86 39.38 -5.29
CA GLN A 144 9.24 39.76 -5.60
C GLN A 144 9.54 39.73 -7.11
N GLN A 145 8.98 38.78 -7.86
CA GLN A 145 9.10 38.74 -9.32
C GLN A 145 8.41 39.94 -9.99
N ASN A 146 7.24 40.36 -9.49
CA ASN A 146 6.56 41.56 -9.97
C ASN A 146 7.37 42.84 -9.66
N GLU A 147 7.86 42.98 -8.42
CA GLU A 147 8.71 44.10 -8.01
C GLU A 147 10.02 44.19 -8.82
N LEU A 148 10.63 43.04 -9.15
CA LEU A 148 11.79 42.95 -10.03
C LEU A 148 11.46 43.36 -11.48
N SER A 149 10.28 42.96 -12.00
CA SER A 149 9.82 43.35 -13.33
C SER A 149 9.54 44.85 -13.44
N GLU A 150 8.90 45.45 -12.43
CA GLU A 150 8.74 46.90 -12.34
C GLU A 150 10.08 47.62 -12.27
N SER A 151 11.01 47.13 -11.44
CA SER A 151 12.37 47.69 -11.32
C SER A 151 13.10 47.67 -12.66
N LYS A 152 13.01 46.55 -13.41
CA LYS A 152 13.58 46.43 -14.76
C LYS A 152 12.99 47.45 -15.74
N GLN A 153 11.67 47.62 -15.76
CA GLN A 153 11.02 48.65 -16.60
C GLN A 153 11.44 50.08 -16.22
N ARG A 154 11.64 50.35 -14.92
CA ARG A 154 12.14 51.66 -14.46
C ARG A 154 13.58 51.91 -14.93
N VAL A 155 14.45 50.91 -14.91
CA VAL A 155 15.82 51.00 -15.45
C VAL A 155 15.79 51.27 -16.97
N GLU A 156 15.02 50.48 -17.73
CA GLU A 156 14.87 50.64 -19.19
C GLU A 156 14.28 52.02 -19.58
N THR A 157 13.38 52.56 -18.75
CA THR A 157 12.86 53.93 -18.86
C THR A 157 13.94 54.98 -18.58
N LEU A 158 14.82 54.75 -17.59
CA LEU A 158 15.93 55.67 -17.28
C LEU A 158 17.04 55.62 -18.34
N GLU A 159 17.34 54.46 -18.92
CA GLU A 159 18.31 54.31 -20.01
C GLU A 159 17.83 55.00 -21.30
N THR A 160 16.53 54.90 -21.62
CA THR A 160 15.94 55.63 -22.74
C THR A 160 15.87 57.15 -22.49
N GLN A 161 15.55 57.59 -21.27
CA GLN A 161 15.65 59.01 -20.89
C GLN A 161 17.09 59.53 -20.99
N LEU A 162 18.08 58.80 -20.46
CA LEU A 162 19.50 59.15 -20.54
C LEU A 162 19.96 59.26 -21.99
N SER A 163 19.53 58.33 -22.85
CA SER A 163 19.81 58.36 -24.29
C SER A 163 19.20 59.58 -24.98
N GLN A 164 17.96 59.95 -24.62
CA GLN A 164 17.31 61.15 -25.16
C GLN A 164 17.99 62.44 -24.68
N VAL A 165 18.41 62.52 -23.41
CA VAL A 165 19.20 63.65 -22.88
C VAL A 165 20.55 63.76 -23.59
N LYS A 166 21.23 62.62 -23.84
CA LYS A 166 22.50 62.58 -24.58
C LYS A 166 22.34 63.05 -26.03
N SER A 167 21.23 62.72 -26.69
CA SER A 167 20.91 63.24 -28.03
C SER A 167 20.67 64.76 -28.00
N LYS A 168 19.78 65.25 -27.13
CA LYS A 168 19.48 66.68 -26.95
C LYS A 168 20.73 67.50 -26.61
N ALA A 169 21.63 66.97 -25.78
CA ALA A 169 22.91 67.62 -25.47
C ALA A 169 23.83 67.69 -26.70
N LYS A 170 23.93 66.63 -27.50
CA LYS A 170 24.68 66.62 -28.76
C LYS A 170 24.10 67.60 -29.79
N GLU A 171 22.78 67.62 -29.92
CA GLU A 171 22.03 68.56 -30.79
C GLU A 171 22.25 70.01 -30.37
N PHE A 172 22.17 70.31 -29.06
CA PHE A 172 22.44 71.64 -28.52
C PHE A 172 23.89 72.07 -28.77
N ILE A 173 24.87 71.19 -28.53
CA ILE A 173 26.29 71.47 -28.80
C ILE A 173 26.54 71.70 -30.30
N HIS A 174 25.94 70.89 -31.18
CA HIS A 174 26.05 71.10 -32.64
C HIS A 174 25.36 72.40 -33.10
N SER A 175 24.21 72.76 -32.50
CA SER A 175 23.52 74.02 -32.75
C SER A 175 24.37 75.23 -32.34
N LYS A 176 24.87 75.26 -31.10
CA LYS A 176 25.77 76.33 -30.63
C LYS A 176 27.08 76.39 -31.41
N LEU A 177 27.63 75.26 -31.86
CA LEU A 177 28.79 75.25 -32.78
C LEU A 177 28.46 75.73 -34.20
N ALA A 178 27.21 75.66 -34.66
CA ALA A 178 26.79 76.24 -35.93
C ALA A 178 26.56 77.75 -35.79
N GLU A 179 25.93 78.18 -34.69
CA GLU A 179 25.73 79.57 -34.30
C GLU A 179 27.07 80.32 -34.16
N ILE A 180 28.01 79.79 -33.36
CA ILE A 180 29.36 80.35 -33.20
C ILE A 180 30.12 80.40 -34.55
N ARG A 181 29.90 79.45 -35.47
CA ARG A 181 30.50 79.51 -36.82
C ARG A 181 29.86 80.60 -37.69
N ALA A 182 28.55 80.82 -37.57
CA ALA A 182 27.86 81.90 -38.27
C ALA A 182 28.26 83.29 -37.72
N GLU A 183 28.38 83.42 -36.40
CA GLU A 183 28.94 84.61 -35.74
C GLU A 183 30.38 84.87 -36.20
N ASN A 184 31.24 83.85 -36.23
CA ASN A 184 32.62 84.01 -36.73
C ASN A 184 32.68 84.33 -38.24
N ALA A 185 31.71 83.88 -39.05
CA ALA A 185 31.61 84.26 -40.45
C ALA A 185 31.17 85.72 -40.59
N SER A 186 30.14 86.14 -39.86
CA SER A 186 29.65 87.53 -39.84
C SER A 186 30.69 88.51 -39.29
N LEU A 187 31.44 88.12 -38.25
CA LEU A 187 32.56 88.91 -37.72
C LEU A 187 33.72 89.03 -38.71
N LYS A 188 34.00 87.99 -39.51
CA LYS A 188 34.97 88.07 -40.62
C LYS A 188 34.49 88.97 -41.76
N GLU A 189 33.21 88.94 -42.08
CA GLU A 189 32.60 89.82 -43.09
C GLU A 189 32.57 91.29 -42.62
N LEU A 190 32.33 91.53 -41.32
CA LEU A 190 32.49 92.83 -40.67
C LEU A 190 33.96 93.29 -40.62
N LEU A 191 34.92 92.37 -40.47
CA LEU A 191 36.35 92.68 -40.54
C LEU A 191 36.72 93.11 -41.96
N ALA A 192 36.40 92.28 -42.97
CA ALA A 192 36.70 92.54 -44.37
C ALA A 192 36.07 93.86 -44.86
N SER A 193 34.80 94.14 -44.53
CA SER A 193 34.15 95.40 -44.89
C SER A 193 34.71 96.62 -44.15
N LYS A 194 35.34 96.43 -42.98
CA LYS A 194 36.02 97.48 -42.22
C LYS A 194 37.46 97.72 -42.70
N GLU A 195 38.13 96.68 -43.19
CA GLU A 195 39.39 96.76 -43.92
C GLU A 195 39.16 97.49 -45.27
N GLU A 196 38.17 97.08 -46.07
CA GLU A 196 37.75 97.81 -47.29
C GLU A 196 37.41 99.28 -47.01
N ALA A 197 36.70 99.57 -45.92
CA ALA A 197 36.35 100.96 -45.55
C ALA A 197 37.56 101.82 -45.11
N SER A 198 38.68 101.22 -44.72
CA SER A 198 39.86 101.93 -44.17
C SER A 198 41.12 101.88 -45.04
N SER A 199 41.21 100.97 -46.02
CA SER A 199 42.46 100.68 -46.75
C SER A 199 42.52 101.14 -48.21
N THR A 200 41.52 101.88 -48.70
CA THR A 200 41.32 102.29 -50.12
C THR A 200 42.40 103.19 -50.76
N SER A 201 43.55 103.40 -50.10
CA SER A 201 44.70 104.16 -50.61
C SER A 201 46.02 103.38 -50.66
N LEU A 202 46.19 102.31 -49.85
CA LEU A 202 47.48 101.62 -49.67
C LEU A 202 47.48 100.14 -50.07
N GLU A 203 46.38 99.41 -49.88
CA GLU A 203 46.36 97.95 -50.10
C GLU A 203 46.46 97.53 -51.57
N LYS A 204 46.02 98.38 -52.51
CA LYS A 204 46.12 98.06 -53.95
C LYS A 204 47.55 97.85 -54.44
N GLN A 205 48.55 98.40 -53.74
CA GLN A 205 49.96 98.16 -54.06
C GLN A 205 50.49 96.85 -53.42
N SER A 206 49.93 96.42 -52.28
CA SER A 206 50.32 95.17 -51.62
C SER A 206 49.67 93.95 -52.29
N GLU A 207 48.41 94.03 -52.71
CA GLU A 207 47.67 92.89 -53.23
C GLU A 207 48.25 92.37 -54.57
N ASP A 208 48.62 93.27 -55.48
CA ASP A 208 49.30 92.90 -56.74
C ASP A 208 50.72 92.36 -56.48
N THR A 209 51.42 92.89 -55.48
CA THR A 209 52.74 92.37 -55.03
C THR A 209 52.61 90.96 -54.45
N ILE A 210 51.56 90.68 -53.68
CA ILE A 210 51.29 89.35 -53.10
C ILE A 210 50.85 88.37 -54.20
N LYS A 211 50.03 88.78 -55.17
CA LYS A 211 49.67 87.95 -56.33
C LYS A 211 50.90 87.58 -57.17
N TYR A 212 51.83 88.53 -57.36
CA TYR A 212 53.11 88.27 -58.01
C TYR A 212 53.96 87.26 -57.21
N LEU A 213 54.14 87.48 -55.91
CA LEU A 213 54.90 86.57 -55.03
C LEU A 213 54.28 85.16 -54.92
N VAL A 214 52.96 85.02 -54.91
CA VAL A 214 52.29 83.71 -54.93
C VAL A 214 52.51 83.00 -56.26
N SER A 215 52.55 83.74 -57.38
CA SER A 215 52.87 83.17 -58.69
C SER A 215 54.33 82.71 -58.77
N ASP A 216 55.28 83.53 -58.30
CA ASP A 216 56.70 83.16 -58.24
C ASP A 216 56.96 81.99 -57.28
N CYS A 217 56.34 81.97 -56.09
CA CYS A 217 56.40 80.82 -55.19
C CYS A 217 55.83 79.55 -55.83
N LYS A 218 54.76 79.65 -56.63
CA LYS A 218 54.21 78.50 -57.34
C LYS A 218 55.14 78.01 -58.46
N ASN A 219 55.74 78.92 -59.22
CA ASN A 219 56.78 78.59 -60.20
C ASN A 219 58.01 77.95 -59.53
N TRP A 220 58.40 78.44 -58.35
CA TRP A 220 59.53 77.91 -57.59
C TRP A 220 59.23 76.52 -57.01
N MET A 221 58.00 76.25 -56.56
CA MET A 221 57.58 74.89 -56.18
C MET A 221 57.55 73.95 -57.39
N SER A 222 57.05 74.37 -58.56
CA SER A 222 57.11 73.54 -59.78
C SER A 222 58.55 73.25 -60.22
N SER A 223 59.47 74.21 -60.02
CA SER A 223 60.91 74.02 -60.25
C SER A 223 61.55 73.07 -59.22
N LEU A 224 61.02 73.03 -57.98
CA LEU A 224 61.47 72.11 -56.94
C LEU A 224 60.91 70.70 -57.12
N GLU A 225 59.67 70.54 -57.58
CA GLU A 225 59.12 69.22 -57.95
C GLU A 225 59.95 68.60 -59.08
N THR A 226 60.33 69.40 -60.09
CA THR A 226 61.23 68.93 -61.17
C THR A 226 62.67 68.70 -60.71
N GLU A 227 63.26 69.53 -59.84
CA GLU A 227 64.56 69.22 -59.20
C GLU A 227 64.50 67.93 -58.34
N VAL A 228 63.35 67.64 -57.70
CA VAL A 228 63.13 66.41 -56.92
C VAL A 228 62.97 65.19 -57.83
N GLU A 229 62.22 65.28 -58.92
CA GLU A 229 62.13 64.19 -59.92
C GLU A 229 63.50 63.92 -60.59
N GLU A 230 64.31 64.95 -60.86
CA GLU A 230 65.70 64.77 -61.29
C GLU A 230 66.57 64.12 -60.21
N CYS A 231 66.40 64.48 -58.93
CA CYS A 231 67.11 63.85 -57.82
C CYS A 231 66.72 62.38 -57.61
N ASP A 232 65.43 62.04 -57.66
CA ASP A 232 64.96 60.66 -57.51
C ASP A 232 65.41 59.79 -58.70
N SER A 233 65.38 60.33 -59.93
CA SER A 233 65.99 59.71 -61.11
C SER A 233 67.50 59.48 -60.94
N TYR A 234 68.22 60.46 -60.37
CA TYR A 234 69.65 60.34 -60.06
C TYR A 234 69.92 59.28 -58.97
N PHE A 235 69.10 59.23 -57.91
CA PHE A 235 69.21 58.21 -56.86
C PHE A 235 68.86 56.81 -57.37
N GLN A 236 67.87 56.68 -58.26
CA GLN A 236 67.50 55.41 -58.89
C GLN A 236 68.64 54.90 -59.78
N GLY A 237 69.24 55.78 -60.61
CA GLY A 237 70.43 55.45 -61.40
C GLY A 237 71.66 55.11 -60.55
N LEU A 238 71.84 55.77 -59.39
CA LEU A 238 72.88 55.44 -58.42
C LEU A 238 72.65 54.08 -57.77
N PHE A 239 71.40 53.77 -57.38
CA PHE A 239 71.01 52.49 -56.79
C PHE A 239 71.19 51.34 -57.78
N GLU A 240 70.85 51.55 -59.05
CA GLU A 240 71.06 50.60 -60.14
C GLU A 240 72.58 50.40 -60.42
N HIS A 241 73.40 51.46 -60.35
CA HIS A 241 74.86 51.33 -60.36
C HIS A 241 75.40 50.52 -59.17
N CYS A 242 74.89 50.74 -57.96
CA CYS A 242 75.27 49.97 -56.77
C CYS A 242 74.86 48.49 -56.89
N SER A 243 73.66 48.19 -57.41
CA SER A 243 73.18 46.83 -57.63
C SER A 243 74.04 46.08 -58.66
N ASN A 244 74.42 46.75 -59.75
CA ASN A 244 75.38 46.22 -60.73
C ASN A 244 76.77 45.98 -60.12
N LEU A 245 77.23 46.85 -59.20
CA LEU A 245 78.50 46.68 -58.48
C LEU A 245 78.48 45.51 -57.49
N CYS A 246 77.39 45.31 -56.75
CA CYS A 246 77.22 44.12 -55.90
C CYS A 246 77.22 42.84 -56.74
N SER A 247 76.50 42.83 -57.86
CA SER A 247 76.48 41.70 -58.81
C SER A 247 77.87 41.36 -59.37
N LEU A 248 78.74 42.37 -59.51
CA LEU A 248 80.15 42.23 -59.91
C LEU A 248 81.06 41.72 -58.78
N LEU A 249 80.76 42.03 -57.52
CA LEU A 249 81.53 41.60 -56.35
C LEU A 249 81.19 40.18 -55.89
N GLU A 250 79.97 39.69 -56.17
CA GLU A 250 79.54 38.33 -55.81
C GLU A 250 80.12 37.22 -56.72
N ASN A 251 80.82 37.57 -57.80
CA ASN A 251 81.46 36.60 -58.72
C ASN A 251 82.95 36.94 -58.98
N PRO A 252 83.86 36.77 -57.98
CA PRO A 252 85.26 37.15 -58.11
C PRO A 252 86.10 36.27 -59.07
N ASP A 253 85.67 35.04 -59.38
CA ASP A 253 86.47 34.03 -60.09
C ASP A 253 86.47 34.16 -61.63
N ARG A 254 86.42 35.40 -62.16
CA ARG A 254 86.59 35.70 -63.60
C ARG A 254 87.83 36.56 -63.84
N GLU A 255 88.95 35.92 -64.17
CA GLU A 255 90.25 36.60 -64.40
C GLU A 255 90.31 37.48 -65.66
N ASP A 256 89.36 37.36 -66.60
CA ASP A 256 89.30 38.18 -67.84
C ASP A 256 88.63 39.56 -67.64
N ALA A 257 89.04 40.31 -66.62
CA ALA A 257 88.49 41.63 -66.31
C ALA A 257 89.11 42.76 -67.17
N SER A 258 88.36 43.28 -68.17
CA SER A 258 88.74 44.44 -69.00
C SER A 258 89.17 45.65 -68.17
N GLU A 259 90.11 46.44 -68.69
CA GLU A 259 90.63 47.67 -68.06
C GLU A 259 89.52 48.71 -67.79
N ASP A 260 88.40 48.66 -68.54
CA ASP A 260 87.21 49.50 -68.31
C ASP A 260 86.64 49.37 -66.88
N SER A 261 86.79 48.20 -66.23
CA SER A 261 86.29 47.98 -64.87
C SER A 261 86.99 48.87 -63.82
N LYS A 262 88.28 49.19 -64.01
CA LYS A 262 89.03 50.11 -63.13
C LYS A 262 88.56 51.55 -63.27
N VAL A 263 88.08 51.95 -64.45
CA VAL A 263 87.54 53.30 -64.70
C VAL A 263 86.33 53.56 -63.81
N GLY A 264 85.47 52.56 -63.57
CA GLY A 264 84.33 52.67 -62.66
C GLY A 264 84.74 53.05 -61.23
N VAL A 265 85.69 52.32 -60.65
CA VAL A 265 86.15 52.52 -59.26
C VAL A 265 86.82 53.89 -59.07
N ASP A 266 87.66 54.32 -60.01
CA ASP A 266 88.32 55.63 -59.92
C ASP A 266 87.42 56.81 -60.30
N LYS A 267 86.25 56.55 -60.92
CA LYS A 267 85.18 57.53 -61.13
C LYS A 267 84.31 57.67 -59.86
N LEU A 268 84.03 56.56 -59.17
CA LEU A 268 83.36 56.54 -57.86
C LEU A 268 84.19 57.22 -56.77
N LYS A 269 85.50 56.95 -56.70
CA LYS A 269 86.41 57.68 -55.79
C LYS A 269 86.43 59.19 -56.06
N ARG A 270 86.41 59.60 -57.33
CA ARG A 270 86.33 61.03 -57.71
C ARG A 270 84.97 61.65 -57.35
N LEU A 271 83.87 60.92 -57.48
CA LEU A 271 82.55 61.38 -57.05
C LEU A 271 82.50 61.58 -55.53
N LEU A 272 82.89 60.58 -54.73
CA LEU A 272 82.96 60.73 -53.26
C LEU A 272 83.89 61.88 -52.84
N ALA A 273 85.05 62.04 -53.49
CA ALA A 273 85.97 63.15 -53.21
C ALA A 273 85.46 64.54 -53.68
N SER A 274 84.40 64.59 -54.50
CA SER A 274 83.77 65.83 -54.97
C SER A 274 82.51 66.24 -54.19
N MET A 275 81.98 65.36 -53.34
CA MET A 275 80.83 65.66 -52.49
C MET A 275 81.26 66.45 -51.26
N ASP A 276 81.20 67.78 -51.35
CA ASP A 276 81.44 68.71 -50.25
C ASP A 276 80.65 68.31 -48.98
N SER A 277 81.35 68.10 -47.86
CA SER A 277 80.82 67.34 -46.72
C SER A 277 79.57 67.96 -46.10
N LYS A 278 79.43 69.28 -46.20
CA LYS A 278 78.26 70.04 -45.73
C LYS A 278 76.98 69.74 -46.51
N LYS A 279 77.08 69.27 -47.76
CA LYS A 279 75.91 68.76 -48.50
C LYS A 279 75.49 67.39 -47.99
N LEU A 280 76.45 66.49 -47.76
CA LEU A 280 76.19 65.16 -47.20
C LEU A 280 75.60 65.25 -45.79
N GLU A 281 76.13 66.14 -44.95
CA GLU A 281 75.62 66.46 -43.60
C GLU A 281 74.20 67.04 -43.64
N LYS A 282 73.91 67.95 -44.58
CA LYS A 282 72.54 68.46 -44.78
C LYS A 282 71.56 67.34 -45.19
N VAL A 283 71.94 66.46 -46.12
CA VAL A 283 71.10 65.32 -46.52
C VAL A 283 70.88 64.37 -45.34
N HIS A 284 71.93 64.02 -44.60
CA HIS A 284 71.85 63.16 -43.43
C HIS A 284 70.88 63.71 -42.36
N ASN A 285 70.99 64.99 -42.04
CA ASN A 285 70.08 65.67 -41.10
C ASN A 285 68.63 65.71 -41.63
N ARG A 286 68.43 65.91 -42.95
CA ARG A 286 67.11 65.85 -43.60
C ARG A 286 66.49 64.44 -43.49
N CYS A 287 67.27 63.38 -43.68
CA CYS A 287 66.82 62.00 -43.54
C CYS A 287 66.45 61.65 -42.09
N ILE A 288 67.17 62.16 -41.09
CA ILE A 288 66.81 62.02 -39.68
C ILE A 288 65.48 62.74 -39.37
N GLU A 289 65.28 63.93 -39.93
CA GLU A 289 64.04 64.71 -39.77
C GLU A 289 62.83 64.01 -40.43
N ILE A 290 63.00 63.44 -41.63
CA ILE A 290 61.98 62.62 -42.31
C ILE A 290 61.68 61.33 -41.52
N SER A 291 62.70 60.64 -41.01
CA SER A 291 62.53 59.43 -40.19
C SER A 291 61.73 59.71 -38.92
N ARG A 292 61.98 60.86 -38.27
CA ARG A 292 61.21 61.32 -37.12
C ARG A 292 59.75 61.60 -37.46
N LEU A 293 59.47 62.20 -38.62
CA LEU A 293 58.09 62.47 -39.06
C LEU A 293 57.31 61.18 -39.38
N LEU A 294 57.97 60.19 -40.00
CA LEU A 294 57.36 58.88 -40.27
C LEU A 294 56.96 58.14 -38.98
N VAL A 295 57.83 58.14 -37.97
CA VAL A 295 57.50 57.56 -36.64
C VAL A 295 56.33 58.29 -35.96
N GLN A 296 56.20 59.61 -36.15
CA GLN A 296 55.03 60.35 -35.67
C GLN A 296 53.75 59.98 -36.44
N MET A 297 53.82 59.72 -37.76
CA MET A 297 52.66 59.26 -38.54
C MET A 297 52.21 57.84 -38.17
N GLU A 298 53.13 56.90 -37.94
CA GLU A 298 52.79 55.54 -37.47
C GLU A 298 52.04 55.55 -36.13
N SER A 299 52.42 56.46 -35.23
CA SER A 299 51.73 56.65 -33.93
C SER A 299 50.30 57.16 -34.05
N CYS A 300 49.91 57.74 -35.19
CA CYS A 300 48.57 58.29 -35.43
C CYS A 300 47.64 57.37 -36.25
N LEU A 301 48.12 56.20 -36.69
CA LEU A 301 47.39 55.30 -37.60
C LEU A 301 47.10 53.90 -37.02
N SER A 302 47.46 53.66 -35.75
CA SER A 302 47.37 52.32 -35.13
C SER A 302 46.09 52.06 -34.32
N ASP A 303 45.26 53.08 -34.07
CA ASP A 303 44.12 53.03 -33.14
C ASP A 303 42.74 53.10 -33.83
N ASP A 304 42.55 52.38 -34.94
CA ASP A 304 41.21 51.87 -35.29
C ASP A 304 41.25 50.62 -36.21
N HIS A 305 40.16 49.86 -36.19
CA HIS A 305 39.82 48.74 -37.09
C HIS A 305 40.65 47.44 -37.02
N ARG A 306 40.19 46.50 -36.19
CA ARG A 306 40.08 45.09 -36.64
C ARG A 306 38.94 44.33 -35.93
N GLY A 307 37.86 44.10 -36.67
CA GLY A 307 36.77 43.23 -36.27
C GLY A 307 36.66 42.00 -37.16
N ASN A 308 36.44 40.85 -36.54
CA ASN A 308 35.84 39.62 -37.10
C ASN A 308 36.57 38.88 -38.25
N THR A 309 36.90 37.61 -38.00
CA THR A 309 36.91 36.56 -39.05
C THR A 309 36.79 35.18 -38.42
N ASN A 310 35.88 34.37 -39.00
CA ASN A 310 35.66 32.93 -38.95
C ASN A 310 36.38 32.05 -37.90
N CYS A 311 35.58 31.22 -37.20
CA CYS A 311 35.79 29.77 -37.15
C CYS A 311 34.42 29.08 -37.03
N GLU A 312 33.90 28.55 -38.14
CA GLU A 312 32.91 27.47 -38.11
C GLU A 312 33.68 26.15 -38.05
N GLU A 313 33.32 25.24 -37.16
CA GLU A 313 33.87 23.88 -37.16
C GLU A 313 32.72 22.87 -37.05
N GLN A 314 32.78 21.84 -37.91
CA GLN A 314 31.67 20.91 -38.12
C GLN A 314 31.72 19.78 -37.09
N VAL A 315 30.58 19.48 -36.46
CA VAL A 315 30.37 18.20 -35.77
C VAL A 315 29.35 17.40 -36.58
N GLN A 316 29.78 16.25 -37.08
CA GLN A 316 28.99 15.39 -37.95
C GLN A 316 27.97 14.57 -37.16
N THR A 317 26.77 14.42 -37.71
CA THR A 317 25.74 13.50 -37.20
C THR A 317 26.01 12.08 -37.72
N GLU A 318 26.40 11.15 -36.85
CA GLU A 318 26.41 9.73 -37.19
C GLU A 318 25.00 9.13 -37.04
N GLU A 319 24.46 8.61 -38.14
CA GLU A 319 23.24 7.80 -38.12
C GLU A 319 23.52 6.43 -37.48
N SER A 320 22.55 5.86 -36.78
CA SER A 320 22.60 4.48 -36.30
C SER A 320 21.33 3.73 -36.65
N GLN A 321 21.52 2.54 -37.23
CA GLN A 321 20.51 1.84 -38.02
C GLN A 321 19.44 1.17 -37.14
N SER A 322 18.17 1.30 -37.54
CA SER A 322 17.05 0.62 -36.90
C SER A 322 16.85 -0.80 -37.44
N VAL A 323 17.01 -1.80 -36.57
CA VAL A 323 16.63 -3.19 -36.87
C VAL A 323 15.13 -3.36 -36.65
N GLY A 324 14.39 -3.63 -37.72
CA GLY A 324 12.93 -3.76 -37.67
C GLY A 324 12.46 -5.07 -37.03
N ILE A 325 11.60 -4.96 -36.02
CA ILE A 325 10.73 -6.05 -35.55
C ILE A 325 9.29 -5.57 -35.66
N GLN A 326 8.54 -6.14 -36.60
CA GLN A 326 7.11 -5.91 -36.74
C GLN A 326 6.38 -6.57 -35.58
N ASP A 327 5.64 -5.82 -34.77
CA ASP A 327 4.49 -6.39 -34.07
C ASP A 327 3.46 -5.32 -33.63
N THR A 328 2.20 -5.75 -33.60
CA THR A 328 0.97 -5.10 -33.10
C THR A 328 0.89 -3.55 -33.01
N GLY A 329 0.25 -2.95 -34.01
CA GLY A 329 -0.92 -2.10 -33.77
C GLY A 329 -0.68 -0.67 -33.25
N GLU A 330 -1.36 -0.35 -32.15
CA GLU A 330 -1.79 1.02 -31.83
C GLU A 330 -1.06 1.62 -30.61
N GLU A 331 -0.72 0.80 -29.62
CA GLU A 331 -0.05 1.23 -28.36
C GLU A 331 1.34 1.85 -28.61
N LYS A 332 2.00 1.49 -29.71
CA LYS A 332 3.29 2.06 -30.13
C LYS A 332 3.20 3.52 -30.59
N VAL A 333 2.04 4.00 -31.04
CA VAL A 333 1.89 5.40 -31.51
C VAL A 333 1.95 6.37 -30.34
N GLU A 334 1.28 6.05 -29.23
CA GLU A 334 1.32 6.88 -28.01
C GLU A 334 2.69 6.82 -27.33
N GLN A 335 3.33 5.64 -27.29
CA GLN A 335 4.69 5.50 -26.77
C GLN A 335 5.70 6.30 -27.61
N GLN A 336 5.61 6.26 -28.95
CA GLN A 336 6.48 7.05 -29.82
C GLN A 336 6.23 8.56 -29.66
N ALA A 337 4.97 9.00 -29.57
CA ALA A 337 4.64 10.40 -29.31
C ALA A 337 5.18 10.90 -27.96
N CYS A 338 5.17 10.06 -26.92
CA CYS A 338 5.78 10.34 -25.62
C CYS A 338 7.32 10.44 -25.72
N ILE A 339 7.98 9.51 -26.43
CA ILE A 339 9.43 9.56 -26.68
C ILE A 339 9.82 10.83 -27.45
N ASP A 340 9.06 11.22 -28.47
CA ASP A 340 9.34 12.43 -29.27
C ASP A 340 8.91 13.72 -28.56
N GLN A 341 8.10 13.66 -27.48
CA GLN A 341 7.95 14.76 -26.53
C GLN A 341 9.18 14.87 -25.61
N LEU A 342 9.59 13.77 -24.97
CA LEU A 342 10.77 13.75 -24.09
C LEU A 342 12.05 14.19 -24.82
N ARG A 343 12.20 13.86 -26.10
CA ARG A 343 13.29 14.37 -26.96
C ARG A 343 13.26 15.89 -27.14
N ARG A 344 12.09 16.49 -27.36
CA ARG A 344 11.94 17.95 -27.49
C ARG A 344 12.18 18.68 -26.16
N GLU A 345 11.77 18.08 -25.05
CA GLU A 345 12.05 18.60 -23.71
C GLU A 345 13.55 18.52 -23.38
N LEU A 346 14.23 17.41 -23.75
CA LEU A 346 15.67 17.24 -23.58
C LEU A 346 16.47 18.26 -24.42
N GLU A 347 16.12 18.47 -25.69
CA GLU A 347 16.83 19.43 -26.54
C GLU A 347 16.59 20.88 -26.07
N SER A 348 15.39 21.20 -25.57
CA SER A 348 15.11 22.52 -24.97
C SER A 348 15.93 22.79 -23.70
N GLU A 349 16.13 21.78 -22.85
CA GLU A 349 17.05 21.90 -21.71
C GLU A 349 18.53 21.96 -22.13
N ARG A 350 18.91 21.34 -23.25
CA ARG A 350 20.25 21.51 -23.84
C ARG A 350 20.46 22.94 -24.34
N GLU A 351 19.50 23.49 -25.08
CA GLU A 351 19.55 24.90 -25.53
C GLU A 351 19.67 25.87 -24.34
N ARG A 352 18.91 25.64 -23.26
CA ARG A 352 19.05 26.38 -21.99
C ARG A 352 20.43 26.21 -21.36
N GLY A 353 20.98 25.00 -21.34
CA GLY A 353 22.33 24.72 -20.83
C GLY A 353 23.41 25.48 -21.61
N GLU A 354 23.29 25.54 -22.93
CA GLU A 354 24.19 26.33 -23.77
C GLU A 354 24.00 27.84 -23.61
N GLU A 355 22.76 28.33 -23.44
CA GLU A 355 22.51 29.74 -23.17
C GLU A 355 23.04 30.17 -21.79
N LEU A 356 22.88 29.33 -20.77
CA LEU A 356 23.50 29.52 -19.45
C LEU A 356 25.03 29.53 -19.53
N LYS A 357 25.63 28.64 -20.35
CA LYS A 357 27.07 28.66 -20.61
C LYS A 357 27.50 29.97 -21.29
N ARG A 358 26.80 30.39 -22.35
CA ARG A 358 27.02 31.68 -23.04
C ARG A 358 26.82 32.88 -22.11
N ALA A 359 25.97 32.79 -21.09
CA ALA A 359 25.80 33.81 -20.07
C ALA A 359 26.96 33.82 -19.05
N LEU A 360 27.43 32.64 -18.63
CA LEU A 360 28.59 32.49 -17.75
C LEU A 360 29.88 33.01 -18.39
N ASP A 361 30.12 32.70 -19.66
CA ASP A 361 31.29 33.18 -20.42
C ASP A 361 31.28 34.72 -20.59
N LYS A 362 30.09 35.33 -20.70
CA LYS A 362 29.92 36.79 -20.66
C LYS A 362 30.21 37.35 -19.26
N LEU A 363 29.76 36.68 -18.20
CA LEU A 363 29.97 37.11 -16.81
C LEU A 363 31.45 37.08 -16.43
N THR A 364 32.17 35.99 -16.73
CA THR A 364 33.62 35.89 -16.49
C THR A 364 34.42 36.93 -17.28
N THR A 365 33.99 37.24 -18.50
CA THR A 365 34.57 38.33 -19.32
C THR A 365 34.36 39.71 -18.68
N ILE A 366 33.16 39.97 -18.12
CA ILE A 366 32.86 41.20 -17.39
C ILE A 366 33.69 41.30 -16.10
N ASP A 367 33.83 40.20 -15.36
CA ASP A 367 34.61 40.16 -14.12
C ASP A 367 36.13 40.14 -14.34
N SER A 368 36.62 39.77 -15.52
CA SER A 368 37.99 40.11 -15.96
C SER A 368 38.12 41.63 -16.10
N LYS A 369 37.30 42.25 -16.96
CA LYS A 369 37.36 43.70 -17.22
C LYS A 369 37.17 44.56 -15.96
N ARG A 370 36.41 44.07 -14.97
CA ARG A 370 36.30 44.69 -13.64
C ARG A 370 37.59 44.60 -12.84
N ARG A 371 38.27 43.44 -12.81
CA ARG A 371 39.58 43.26 -12.16
C ARG A 371 40.66 44.11 -12.83
N ASP A 372 40.69 44.14 -14.16
CA ASP A 372 41.62 44.97 -14.94
C ASP A 372 41.42 46.46 -14.63
N LYS A 373 40.15 46.91 -14.56
CA LYS A 373 39.81 48.29 -14.17
C LYS A 373 40.12 48.60 -12.71
N LEU A 374 39.95 47.66 -11.78
CA LEU A 374 40.34 47.81 -10.38
C LEU A 374 41.86 47.92 -10.23
N ALA A 375 42.63 47.09 -10.94
CA ALA A 375 44.09 47.17 -10.94
C ALA A 375 44.60 48.52 -11.46
N ASN A 376 43.98 49.07 -12.51
CA ASN A 376 44.28 50.42 -12.99
C ASN A 376 43.91 51.50 -11.95
N LEU A 377 42.76 51.42 -11.30
CA LEU A 377 42.37 52.38 -10.25
C LEU A 377 43.27 52.30 -9.00
N GLU A 378 43.76 51.11 -8.64
CA GLU A 378 44.74 50.92 -7.57
C GLU A 378 46.09 51.56 -7.96
N LYS A 379 46.52 51.40 -9.23
CA LYS A 379 47.70 52.07 -9.78
C LYS A 379 47.55 53.60 -9.75
N ASP A 380 46.46 54.14 -10.31
CA ASP A 380 46.18 55.57 -10.35
C ASP A 380 46.17 56.18 -8.93
N LYS A 381 45.61 55.45 -7.96
CA LYS A 381 45.67 55.80 -6.53
C LYS A 381 47.11 55.85 -6.00
N THR A 382 47.96 54.85 -6.29
CA THR A 382 49.37 54.89 -5.83
C THR A 382 50.18 56.02 -6.49
N GLU A 383 49.88 56.37 -7.74
CA GLU A 383 50.50 57.54 -8.42
C GLU A 383 50.03 58.86 -7.80
N LEU A 384 48.75 58.97 -7.42
CA LEU A 384 48.20 60.10 -6.65
C LEU A 384 48.79 60.22 -5.24
N GLU A 385 48.95 59.10 -4.52
CA GLU A 385 49.57 59.06 -3.19
C GLU A 385 51.05 59.51 -3.27
N LEU A 386 51.79 59.07 -4.30
CA LEU A 386 53.15 59.51 -4.56
C LEU A 386 53.24 61.00 -4.95
N ALA A 387 52.30 61.51 -5.76
CA ALA A 387 52.23 62.92 -6.11
C ALA A 387 51.90 63.81 -4.89
N LEU A 388 50.98 63.37 -4.03
CA LEU A 388 50.66 64.03 -2.77
C LEU A 388 51.82 64.00 -1.78
N GLN A 389 52.65 62.95 -1.78
CA GLN A 389 53.88 62.92 -0.99
C GLN A 389 54.89 63.96 -1.49
N LYS A 390 55.16 64.02 -2.81
CA LYS A 390 56.06 65.03 -3.39
C LYS A 390 55.59 66.46 -3.09
N LEU A 391 54.30 66.75 -3.22
CA LEU A 391 53.74 68.07 -2.87
C LEU A 391 53.90 68.41 -1.39
N ARG A 392 53.89 67.43 -0.47
CA ARG A 392 54.20 67.65 0.95
C ARG A 392 55.69 67.93 1.18
N GLU A 393 56.56 67.23 0.47
CA GLU A 393 58.02 67.43 0.53
C GLU A 393 58.40 68.82 -0.02
N GLU A 394 57.86 69.21 -1.17
CA GLU A 394 58.00 70.57 -1.74
C GLU A 394 57.43 71.66 -0.84
N TYR A 395 56.24 71.46 -0.27
CA TYR A 395 55.64 72.40 0.69
C TYR A 395 56.51 72.57 1.94
N ASN A 396 57.07 71.49 2.48
CA ASN A 396 57.97 71.54 3.62
C ASN A 396 59.29 72.25 3.26
N ALA A 397 59.88 71.97 2.09
CA ALA A 397 61.07 72.67 1.62
C ALA A 397 60.82 74.18 1.43
N LEU A 398 59.67 74.58 0.85
CA LEU A 398 59.25 75.99 0.74
C LEU A 398 59.04 76.65 2.11
N LYS A 399 58.48 75.92 3.07
CA LYS A 399 58.28 76.37 4.45
C LYS A 399 59.61 76.59 5.16
N GLU A 400 60.55 75.66 5.05
CA GLU A 400 61.91 75.77 5.61
C GLU A 400 62.70 76.90 4.95
N ALA A 401 62.67 77.01 3.62
CA ALA A 401 63.27 78.14 2.89
C ALA A 401 62.69 79.50 3.31
N LYS A 402 61.37 79.57 3.59
CA LYS A 402 60.73 80.78 4.09
C LYS A 402 61.18 81.14 5.51
N TYR A 403 61.33 80.16 6.41
CA TYR A 403 61.90 80.41 7.74
C TYR A 403 63.37 80.83 7.65
N SER A 404 64.20 80.18 6.83
CA SER A 404 65.61 80.56 6.62
C SER A 404 65.75 81.97 6.06
N SER A 405 65.01 82.34 5.01
CA SER A 405 65.04 83.68 4.41
C SER A 405 64.46 84.77 5.34
N SER A 406 63.64 84.40 6.32
CA SER A 406 63.20 85.31 7.38
C SER A 406 64.26 85.48 8.47
N LEU A 407 65.01 84.42 8.80
CA LEU A 407 66.11 84.45 9.75
C LEU A 407 67.29 85.28 9.21
N GLU A 408 67.66 85.09 7.95
CA GLU A 408 68.68 85.90 7.26
C GLU A 408 68.32 87.39 7.30
N ARG A 409 67.07 87.76 6.97
CA ARG A 409 66.61 89.16 7.04
C ARG A 409 66.63 89.76 8.46
N MET A 410 66.44 88.96 9.51
CA MET A 410 66.67 89.41 10.89
C MET A 410 68.17 89.63 11.20
N THR A 411 69.06 88.75 10.72
CA THR A 411 70.51 88.92 10.95
C THR A 411 71.09 90.14 10.24
N TRP A 412 70.65 90.43 9.00
CA TRP A 412 71.13 91.61 8.26
C TRP A 412 70.66 92.93 8.88
N THR A 413 69.42 93.00 9.37
CA THR A 413 68.86 94.23 9.98
C THR A 413 69.38 94.51 11.39
N THR A 414 69.72 93.48 12.17
CA THR A 414 70.39 93.64 13.47
C THR A 414 71.86 94.06 13.30
N THR A 415 72.59 93.47 12.36
CA THR A 415 74.02 93.77 12.16
C THR A 415 74.29 95.21 11.67
N THR A 416 73.35 95.85 10.97
CA THR A 416 73.51 97.25 10.50
C THR A 416 73.14 98.33 11.52
N THR A 417 72.49 97.98 12.64
CA THR A 417 71.88 98.97 13.55
C THR A 417 72.56 99.07 14.92
N THR A 418 73.41 98.10 15.29
CA THR A 418 74.02 98.01 16.64
C THR A 418 75.51 98.41 16.67
N THR A 419 75.81 99.62 16.19
CA THR A 419 77.15 100.25 16.35
C THR A 419 77.06 101.69 16.89
N ALA A 420 76.03 101.99 17.69
CA ALA A 420 75.90 103.25 18.41
C ALA A 420 75.31 103.05 19.82
N GLN A 421 76.09 103.45 20.83
CA GLN A 421 75.67 103.91 22.16
C GLN A 421 74.75 103.00 23.01
N GLN A 422 75.41 102.23 23.89
CA GLN A 422 75.06 102.16 25.33
C GLN A 422 74.94 103.57 25.96
N PRO A 423 74.30 103.79 27.14
CA PRO A 423 74.31 102.83 28.27
C PRO A 423 73.07 102.74 29.22
N ASP A 424 73.10 101.66 30.02
CA ASP A 424 72.72 101.53 31.44
C ASP A 424 71.27 101.62 32.00
N MET A 425 71.17 101.10 33.24
CA MET A 425 70.11 101.18 34.27
C MET A 425 68.80 100.37 34.10
N SER A 426 68.69 99.33 34.92
CA SER A 426 67.65 99.07 35.96
C SER A 426 66.33 99.89 35.93
N GLU A 427 65.16 99.39 36.35
CA GLU A 427 64.88 98.35 37.36
C GLU A 427 63.42 97.84 37.35
N MET A 428 63.15 96.77 38.13
CA MET A 428 61.89 96.39 38.83
C MET A 428 60.53 96.14 38.11
N THR A 429 59.87 95.08 38.61
CA THR A 429 58.41 94.82 38.80
C THR A 429 57.47 94.64 37.59
N SER A 430 56.40 93.83 37.66
CA SER A 430 55.97 92.81 38.65
C SER A 430 55.09 91.70 38.00
N SER A 431 54.88 90.59 38.71
CA SER A 431 54.12 89.40 38.26
C SER A 431 52.59 89.55 38.38
N GLY A 432 51.80 88.99 37.44
CA GLY A 432 50.33 89.13 37.47
C GLY A 432 49.46 88.12 36.68
N LEU A 433 49.50 86.84 37.07
CA LEU A 433 48.43 85.82 36.97
C LEU A 433 47.75 85.40 35.63
N SER A 434 47.20 84.18 35.68
CA SER A 434 46.07 83.60 34.90
C SER A 434 46.19 83.47 33.37
N LYS A 435 46.00 82.23 32.88
CA LYS A 435 45.91 81.87 31.46
C LYS A 435 44.71 80.92 31.27
N SER A 436 43.70 81.34 30.52
CA SER A 436 42.45 80.59 30.31
C SER A 436 41.99 80.65 28.85
N THR A 437 41.65 79.48 28.29
CA THR A 437 40.66 79.21 27.22
C THR A 437 40.49 80.22 26.07
N THR A 438 40.81 79.75 24.85
CA THR A 438 39.97 79.81 23.62
C THR A 438 39.03 81.02 23.48
N ASP A 439 39.24 81.94 22.53
CA ASP A 439 39.00 81.71 21.10
C ASP A 439 39.83 82.63 20.18
N SER A 440 39.76 82.42 18.85
CA SER A 440 40.50 83.24 17.86
C SER A 440 39.81 83.30 16.49
N THR A 441 38.88 84.23 16.33
CA THR A 441 38.34 84.63 15.01
C THR A 441 39.38 85.45 14.24
N SER A 442 39.81 84.94 13.09
CA SER A 442 40.83 85.57 12.23
C SER A 442 40.18 86.56 11.24
N SER A 443 40.31 87.87 11.48
CA SER A 443 40.03 88.88 10.45
C SER A 443 41.21 89.03 9.49
N GLN A 444 40.97 88.91 8.19
CA GLN A 444 41.96 89.27 7.17
C GLN A 444 41.89 90.76 6.88
N GLY A 445 42.93 91.50 7.26
CA GLY A 445 43.09 92.90 6.85
C GLY A 445 43.49 93.00 5.39
N THR A 446 42.67 93.66 4.57
CA THR A 446 43.02 94.04 3.20
C THR A 446 44.12 95.10 3.22
N LYS A 447 45.18 94.88 2.44
CA LYS A 447 46.17 95.93 2.16
C LYS A 447 45.71 96.71 0.94
N LEU A 448 45.32 97.96 1.16
CA LEU A 448 45.36 98.97 0.11
C LEU A 448 46.82 99.16 -0.34
N VAL A 449 47.01 99.48 -1.61
CA VAL A 449 48.28 99.82 -2.25
C VAL A 449 48.12 101.21 -2.85
N ASP A 450 49.13 102.07 -2.69
CA ASP A 450 48.97 103.52 -2.87
C ASP A 450 48.85 103.94 -4.35
N GLU A 451 47.66 104.41 -4.76
CA GLU A 451 47.41 104.98 -6.10
C GLU A 451 47.52 106.53 -6.17
N GLU A 452 47.81 107.23 -5.06
CA GLU A 452 47.89 108.71 -5.00
C GLU A 452 48.94 109.33 -5.95
N GLY A 453 49.85 108.52 -6.50
CA GLY A 453 50.94 108.95 -7.38
C GLY A 453 50.54 109.45 -8.78
N ARG A 454 49.25 109.43 -9.17
CA ARG A 454 48.81 109.90 -10.50
C ARG A 454 48.01 111.20 -10.51
N GLU A 455 47.07 111.40 -9.58
CA GLU A 455 46.28 112.65 -9.51
C GLU A 455 47.14 113.90 -9.24
N SER A 456 48.26 113.68 -8.53
CA SER A 456 49.26 114.70 -8.20
C SER A 456 50.00 115.28 -9.42
N SER A 457 50.03 114.59 -10.57
CA SER A 457 50.61 115.13 -11.81
C SER A 457 49.67 116.10 -12.53
N SER A 458 48.37 115.79 -12.56
CA SER A 458 47.37 116.62 -13.24
C SER A 458 47.09 117.95 -12.53
N ARG A 459 47.26 118.00 -11.20
CA ARG A 459 47.19 119.26 -10.44
C ARG A 459 48.35 120.20 -10.78
N ARG A 460 49.60 119.71 -10.74
CA ARG A 460 50.79 120.52 -11.07
C ARG A 460 50.70 121.21 -12.44
N LEU A 461 50.18 120.53 -13.46
CA LEU A 461 50.00 121.13 -14.79
C LEU A 461 48.97 122.27 -14.81
N LEU A 462 47.95 122.23 -13.94
CA LEU A 462 47.02 123.35 -13.77
C LEU A 462 47.66 124.49 -12.98
N ASP A 463 48.37 124.16 -11.90
CA ASP A 463 49.11 125.13 -11.06
C ASP A 463 50.16 125.91 -11.90
N GLU A 464 50.94 125.21 -12.73
CA GLU A 464 51.92 125.79 -13.66
C GLU A 464 51.25 126.69 -14.73
N ILE A 465 50.05 126.34 -15.21
CA ILE A 465 49.29 127.17 -16.16
C ILE A 465 48.78 128.46 -15.49
N GLU A 466 48.32 128.40 -14.24
CA GLU A 466 47.90 129.60 -13.50
C GLU A 466 49.08 130.53 -13.20
N GLU A 467 50.25 130.00 -12.83
CA GLU A 467 51.47 130.80 -12.62
C GLU A 467 51.90 131.53 -13.90
N ILE A 468 51.87 130.86 -15.06
CA ILE A 468 52.17 131.46 -16.37
C ILE A 468 51.16 132.57 -16.72
N VAL A 469 49.86 132.36 -16.51
CA VAL A 469 48.83 133.38 -16.76
C VAL A 469 49.02 134.60 -15.85
N HIS A 470 49.30 134.39 -14.56
CA HIS A 470 49.55 135.47 -13.61
C HIS A 470 50.81 136.28 -13.98
N PHE A 471 51.87 135.62 -14.45
CA PHE A 471 53.09 136.28 -14.92
C PHE A 471 52.81 137.21 -16.11
N PHE A 472 52.06 136.75 -17.12
CA PHE A 472 51.73 137.58 -18.29
C PHE A 472 50.76 138.73 -17.95
N GLY A 473 49.80 138.52 -17.05
CA GLY A 473 48.94 139.59 -16.54
C GLY A 473 49.73 140.74 -15.91
N ASN A 474 50.61 140.41 -14.95
CA ASN A 474 51.51 141.39 -14.31
C ASN A 474 52.37 142.16 -15.33
N HIS A 475 52.81 141.49 -16.40
CA HIS A 475 53.61 142.12 -17.45
C HIS A 475 52.78 143.09 -18.32
N ILE A 476 51.51 142.78 -18.61
CA ILE A 476 50.59 143.65 -19.34
C ILE A 476 50.24 144.90 -18.52
N ASP A 477 50.00 144.75 -17.22
CA ASP A 477 49.78 145.88 -16.30
C ASP A 477 51.00 146.79 -16.22
N SER A 478 52.20 146.19 -16.11
CA SER A 478 53.47 146.94 -16.11
C SER A 478 53.67 147.72 -17.42
N CYS A 479 53.45 147.10 -18.58
CA CYS A 479 53.49 147.78 -19.87
C CYS A 479 52.45 148.90 -19.98
N SER A 480 51.25 148.69 -19.43
CA SER A 480 50.18 149.69 -19.43
C SER A 480 50.56 150.93 -18.62
N HIS A 481 51.09 150.76 -17.41
CA HIS A 481 51.60 151.89 -16.62
C HIS A 481 52.81 152.60 -17.26
N ILE A 482 53.69 151.87 -17.97
CA ILE A 482 54.79 152.50 -18.73
C ILE A 482 54.25 153.37 -19.88
N LEU A 483 53.24 152.89 -20.62
CA LEU A 483 52.57 153.67 -21.68
C LEU A 483 51.81 154.87 -21.12
N GLU A 484 51.17 154.72 -19.95
CA GLU A 484 50.46 155.79 -19.25
C GLU A 484 51.42 156.87 -18.70
N SER A 485 52.58 156.45 -18.17
CA SER A 485 53.69 157.33 -17.79
C SER A 485 54.30 158.06 -18.99
N LEU A 486 54.51 157.38 -20.12
CA LEU A 486 54.98 158.03 -21.35
C LEU A 486 53.95 159.02 -21.91
N THR A 487 52.67 158.67 -21.87
CA THR A 487 51.57 159.55 -22.33
C THR A 487 51.48 160.81 -21.47
N THR A 488 51.56 160.68 -20.14
CA THR A 488 51.58 161.82 -19.22
C THR A 488 52.86 162.65 -19.32
N GLN A 489 54.02 162.02 -19.58
CA GLN A 489 55.26 162.74 -19.85
C GLN A 489 55.16 163.57 -21.15
N ILE A 490 54.73 162.96 -22.27
CA ILE A 490 54.54 163.66 -23.56
C ILE A 490 53.53 164.82 -23.42
N LEU A 491 52.45 164.64 -22.66
CA LEU A 491 51.47 165.71 -22.40
C LEU A 491 51.99 166.84 -21.49
N SER A 492 52.98 166.56 -20.63
CA SER A 492 53.58 167.58 -19.75
C SER A 492 54.75 168.32 -20.40
N GLU A 493 55.56 167.66 -21.23
CA GLU A 493 56.69 168.26 -21.93
C GLU A 493 56.29 168.92 -23.26
N GLY A 494 55.26 168.42 -23.96
CA GLY A 494 54.79 168.94 -25.25
C GLY A 494 54.10 170.31 -25.22
N ALA A 495 53.96 170.94 -24.04
CA ALA A 495 53.27 172.23 -23.88
C ALA A 495 54.05 173.43 -24.45
N ALA A 496 55.33 173.28 -24.79
CA ALA A 496 56.15 174.31 -25.44
C ALA A 496 57.08 173.72 -26.50
N VAL A 497 57.03 174.29 -27.72
CA VAL A 497 57.93 173.98 -28.86
C VAL A 497 57.76 172.58 -29.49
N VAL A 498 56.58 172.31 -30.04
CA VAL A 498 56.35 171.28 -31.08
C VAL A 498 55.65 171.93 -32.28
N SER A 499 56.05 171.61 -33.52
CA SER A 499 55.41 172.19 -34.70
C SER A 499 54.08 171.49 -35.05
N ARG A 500 53.19 172.19 -35.76
CA ARG A 500 51.84 171.68 -36.09
C ARG A 500 51.88 170.37 -36.89
N ASP A 501 52.91 170.19 -37.71
CA ASP A 501 53.08 169.03 -38.60
C ASP A 501 53.74 167.83 -37.89
N GLN A 502 54.54 168.09 -36.85
CA GLN A 502 54.98 167.03 -35.94
C GLN A 502 53.80 166.51 -35.10
N TRP A 503 52.91 167.40 -34.67
CA TRP A 503 51.74 167.03 -33.87
C TRP A 503 50.68 166.26 -34.65
N SER A 504 50.54 166.49 -35.97
CA SER A 504 49.69 165.63 -36.82
C SER A 504 50.30 164.24 -37.01
N SER A 505 51.63 164.13 -37.21
CA SER A 505 52.32 162.84 -37.32
C SER A 505 52.21 162.01 -36.03
N ILE A 506 52.50 162.63 -34.87
CA ILE A 506 52.37 161.98 -33.56
C ILE A 506 50.93 161.54 -33.31
N LYS A 507 49.94 162.37 -33.68
CA LYS A 507 48.53 161.99 -33.56
C LYS A 507 48.17 160.81 -34.49
N GLN A 508 48.68 160.77 -35.72
CA GLN A 508 48.41 159.68 -36.65
C GLN A 508 48.98 158.35 -36.16
N GLU A 509 50.21 158.34 -35.61
CA GLU A 509 50.77 157.12 -35.00
C GLU A 509 50.05 156.74 -33.70
N LEU A 510 49.64 157.71 -32.87
CA LEU A 510 48.85 157.45 -31.67
C LEU A 510 47.45 156.87 -31.99
N ASP A 511 46.78 157.36 -33.04
CA ASP A 511 45.48 156.84 -33.45
C ASP A 511 45.61 155.46 -34.14
N LYS A 512 46.70 155.21 -34.89
CA LYS A 512 47.06 153.86 -35.39
C LYS A 512 47.37 152.88 -34.25
N ALA A 513 48.13 153.31 -33.24
CA ALA A 513 48.47 152.48 -32.08
C ALA A 513 47.23 152.13 -31.23
N LYS A 514 46.18 152.96 -31.24
CA LYS A 514 44.87 152.60 -30.66
C LYS A 514 44.15 151.54 -31.48
N GLU A 515 44.18 151.61 -32.80
CA GLU A 515 43.57 150.60 -33.68
C GLU A 515 44.30 149.25 -33.57
N GLU A 516 45.63 149.27 -33.49
CA GLU A 516 46.46 148.08 -33.20
C GLU A 516 46.22 147.54 -31.78
N LYS A 517 46.00 148.42 -30.78
CA LYS A 517 45.57 148.00 -29.44
C LYS A 517 44.17 147.37 -29.46
N GLU A 518 43.18 148.00 -30.10
CA GLU A 518 41.79 147.53 -30.10
C GLU A 518 41.64 146.21 -30.88
N THR A 519 42.47 145.96 -31.90
CA THR A 519 42.54 144.67 -32.59
C THR A 519 43.22 143.60 -31.73
N LEU A 520 44.32 143.91 -31.05
CA LEU A 520 44.94 143.00 -30.09
C LEU A 520 44.03 142.66 -28.90
N GLU A 521 43.29 143.62 -28.34
CA GLU A 521 42.31 143.38 -27.26
C GLU A 521 41.18 142.44 -27.73
N LYS A 522 40.74 142.54 -28.98
CA LYS A 522 39.77 141.60 -29.57
C LYS A 522 40.35 140.20 -29.79
N GLU A 523 41.59 140.08 -30.30
CA GLU A 523 42.26 138.78 -30.42
C GLU A 523 42.51 138.11 -29.06
N LEU A 524 42.89 138.90 -28.05
CA LEU A 524 43.13 138.43 -26.69
C LEU A 524 41.83 137.90 -26.08
N SER A 525 40.75 138.69 -26.13
CA SER A 525 39.42 138.28 -25.66
C SER A 525 38.87 137.04 -26.41
N GLN A 526 39.12 136.93 -27.71
CA GLN A 526 38.77 135.74 -28.49
C GLN A 526 39.58 134.51 -28.04
N ARG A 527 40.88 134.66 -27.74
CA ARG A 527 41.71 133.57 -27.19
C ARG A 527 41.31 133.18 -25.77
N GLU A 528 40.93 134.13 -24.93
CA GLU A 528 40.37 133.85 -23.59
C GLU A 528 39.08 133.02 -23.70
N GLN A 529 38.17 133.39 -24.61
CA GLN A 529 36.96 132.62 -24.86
C GLN A 529 37.27 131.20 -25.37
N GLN A 530 38.26 131.04 -26.25
CA GLN A 530 38.71 129.72 -26.71
C GLN A 530 39.37 128.89 -25.60
N LEU A 531 40.17 129.51 -24.74
CA LEU A 531 40.81 128.85 -23.59
C LEU A 531 39.78 128.40 -22.56
N GLU A 532 38.77 129.22 -22.26
CA GLU A 532 37.72 128.81 -21.32
C GLU A 532 36.78 127.76 -21.93
N GLN A 533 36.50 127.81 -23.23
CA GLN A 533 35.81 126.71 -23.92
C GLN A 533 36.63 125.40 -23.87
N LEU A 534 37.96 125.48 -24.01
CA LEU A 534 38.84 124.32 -23.89
C LEU A 534 38.89 123.78 -22.45
N ARG A 535 38.95 124.66 -21.45
CA ARG A 535 38.85 124.30 -20.01
C ARG A 535 37.52 123.66 -19.68
N GLU A 536 36.40 124.20 -20.17
CA GLU A 536 35.07 123.62 -20.01
C GLU A 536 35.00 122.22 -20.64
N ASN A 537 35.47 122.06 -21.89
CA ASN A 537 35.55 120.75 -22.54
C ASN A 537 36.41 119.75 -21.74
N PHE A 538 37.55 120.19 -21.19
CA PHE A 538 38.42 119.34 -20.37
C PHE A 538 37.78 118.99 -19.01
N ARG A 539 37.12 119.95 -18.35
CA ARG A 539 36.36 119.71 -17.10
C ARG A 539 35.24 118.68 -17.33
N ASN A 540 34.51 118.76 -18.43
CA ASN A 540 33.48 117.77 -18.81
C ASN A 540 34.08 116.40 -19.16
N ALA A 541 35.20 116.36 -19.89
CA ALA A 541 35.90 115.11 -20.21
C ALA A 541 36.39 114.39 -18.93
N MET A 542 37.02 115.13 -18.01
CA MET A 542 37.45 114.60 -16.71
C MET A 542 36.27 114.13 -15.85
N GLN A 543 35.14 114.85 -15.86
CA GLN A 543 33.95 114.42 -15.13
C GLN A 543 33.33 113.14 -15.72
N ASN A 544 33.38 112.97 -17.05
CA ASN A 544 32.89 111.74 -17.69
C ASN A 544 33.84 110.56 -17.44
N PHE A 545 35.16 110.76 -17.51
CA PHE A 545 36.13 109.72 -17.13
C PHE A 545 36.01 109.31 -15.65
N ALA A 546 35.70 110.25 -14.75
CA ALA A 546 35.44 109.94 -13.35
C ALA A 546 34.16 109.08 -13.16
N LYS A 547 33.09 109.35 -13.93
CA LYS A 547 31.88 108.51 -13.96
C LYS A 547 32.19 107.13 -14.52
N GLU A 548 32.91 107.05 -15.64
CA GLU A 548 33.31 105.79 -16.29
C GLU A 548 34.18 104.91 -15.37
N LYS A 549 35.15 105.51 -14.66
CA LYS A 549 35.91 104.79 -13.61
C LYS A 549 34.99 104.26 -12.51
N GLN A 550 34.00 105.06 -12.07
CA GLN A 550 33.04 104.64 -11.04
C GLN A 550 32.06 103.57 -11.54
N GLU A 551 31.71 103.58 -12.82
CA GLU A 551 30.89 102.57 -13.50
C GLU A 551 31.64 101.23 -13.53
N LEU A 552 32.85 101.21 -14.10
CA LEU A 552 33.71 100.02 -14.22
C LEU A 552 34.11 99.45 -12.86
N GLN A 553 34.35 100.30 -11.85
CA GLN A 553 34.61 99.83 -10.49
C GLN A 553 33.38 99.13 -9.90
N ARG A 554 32.17 99.68 -10.10
CA ARG A 554 30.92 99.06 -9.64
C ARG A 554 30.65 97.73 -10.35
N GLU A 555 30.84 97.67 -11.66
CA GLU A 555 30.69 96.43 -12.44
C GLU A 555 31.66 95.33 -11.95
N HIS A 556 32.92 95.69 -11.66
CA HIS A 556 33.90 94.76 -11.09
C HIS A 556 33.54 94.33 -9.65
N GLU A 557 33.00 95.23 -8.82
CA GLU A 557 32.49 94.90 -7.49
C GLU A 557 31.28 93.96 -7.56
N GLU A 558 30.31 94.22 -8.46
CA GLU A 558 29.15 93.36 -8.72
C GLU A 558 29.55 91.98 -9.29
N GLU A 559 30.50 91.90 -10.23
CA GLU A 559 31.04 90.62 -10.70
C GLU A 559 31.74 89.86 -9.56
N SER A 560 32.56 90.53 -8.75
CA SER A 560 33.22 89.93 -7.59
C SER A 560 32.23 89.33 -6.60
N GLU A 561 31.15 90.04 -6.28
CA GLU A 561 30.08 89.51 -5.42
C GLU A 561 29.32 88.34 -6.06
N GLN A 562 29.09 88.36 -7.38
CA GLN A 562 28.51 87.23 -8.11
C GLN A 562 29.42 85.99 -8.06
N TYR A 563 30.72 86.13 -8.32
CA TYR A 563 31.69 85.02 -8.22
C TYR A 563 31.80 84.47 -6.79
N GLN A 564 31.85 85.34 -5.76
CA GLN A 564 31.85 84.92 -4.35
C GLN A 564 30.54 84.23 -3.94
N SER A 565 29.41 84.64 -4.49
CA SER A 565 28.11 84.00 -4.24
C SER A 565 28.03 82.63 -4.91
N ARG A 566 28.51 82.51 -6.16
CA ARG A 566 28.56 81.24 -6.89
C ARG A 566 29.56 80.25 -6.28
N LEU A 567 30.70 80.72 -5.76
CA LEU A 567 31.64 79.90 -4.99
C LEU A 567 31.00 79.33 -3.72
N ARG A 568 30.24 80.14 -2.97
CA ARG A 568 29.48 79.68 -1.79
C ARG A 568 28.42 78.64 -2.15
N GLN A 569 27.68 78.85 -3.25
CA GLN A 569 26.73 77.85 -3.76
C GLN A 569 27.43 76.52 -4.09
N ILE A 570 28.51 76.56 -4.87
CA ILE A 570 29.28 75.36 -5.24
C ILE A 570 29.85 74.65 -4.01
N GLN A 571 30.25 75.38 -2.96
CA GLN A 571 30.68 74.79 -1.69
C GLN A 571 29.54 74.06 -0.96
N GLN A 572 28.33 74.64 -0.92
CA GLN A 572 27.15 74.01 -0.33
C GLN A 572 26.68 72.77 -1.12
N GLU A 573 26.70 72.85 -2.45
CA GLU A 573 26.40 71.70 -3.32
C GLU A 573 27.40 70.55 -3.11
N ASN A 574 28.71 70.85 -3.01
CA ASN A 574 29.73 69.84 -2.71
C ASN A 574 29.58 69.25 -1.29
N GLN A 575 29.18 70.04 -0.29
CA GLN A 575 28.89 69.52 1.06
C GLN A 575 27.70 68.56 1.03
N SER A 576 26.59 68.94 0.39
CA SER A 576 25.40 68.07 0.26
C SER A 576 25.70 66.79 -0.54
N LEU A 577 26.51 66.88 -1.60
CA LEU A 577 26.99 65.70 -2.33
C LEU A 577 27.88 64.81 -1.46
N HIS A 578 28.75 65.38 -0.62
CA HIS A 578 29.58 64.61 0.30
C HIS A 578 28.72 63.85 1.34
N GLU A 579 27.76 64.53 1.97
CA GLU A 579 26.80 63.90 2.90
C GLU A 579 26.04 62.74 2.24
N LYS A 580 25.56 62.95 1.00
CA LYS A 580 24.87 61.94 0.21
C LYS A 580 25.77 60.75 -0.15
N VAL A 581 27.05 60.98 -0.42
CA VAL A 581 28.04 59.90 -0.61
C VAL A 581 28.28 59.12 0.68
N GLN A 582 28.31 59.77 1.86
CA GLN A 582 28.42 59.04 3.13
C GLN A 582 27.17 58.22 3.44
N GLN A 583 25.96 58.73 3.17
CA GLN A 583 24.71 57.98 3.29
C GLN A 583 24.67 56.75 2.37
N LEU A 584 25.14 56.88 1.12
CA LEU A 584 25.22 55.75 0.19
C LEU A 584 26.27 54.71 0.63
N LYS A 585 27.37 55.13 1.27
CA LYS A 585 28.35 54.21 1.85
C LYS A 585 27.80 53.42 3.04
N SER A 586 27.06 54.07 3.95
CA SER A 586 26.45 53.36 5.09
C SER A 586 25.34 52.40 4.65
N GLU A 587 24.55 52.76 3.64
CA GLU A 587 23.55 51.85 3.06
C GLU A 587 24.21 50.67 2.30
N LEU A 588 25.31 50.90 1.58
CA LEU A 588 26.07 49.82 0.94
C LEU A 588 26.61 48.82 1.98
N ALA A 589 27.27 49.30 3.03
CA ALA A 589 27.80 48.44 4.10
C ALA A 589 26.69 47.62 4.78
N ARG A 590 25.50 48.21 4.99
CA ARG A 590 24.32 47.50 5.53
C ARG A 590 23.78 46.43 4.57
N GLN A 591 23.91 46.61 3.27
CA GLN A 591 23.55 45.60 2.27
C GLN A 591 24.61 44.49 2.18
N GLU A 592 25.90 44.81 2.31
CA GLU A 592 26.99 43.84 2.40
C GLU A 592 26.86 42.95 3.65
N GLU A 593 26.53 43.52 4.80
CA GLU A 593 26.22 42.80 6.05
C GLU A 593 25.05 41.81 5.86
N MET A 594 23.92 42.29 5.31
CA MET A 594 22.75 41.45 5.02
C MET A 594 23.05 40.34 3.99
N LEU A 595 23.96 40.57 3.03
CA LEU A 595 24.42 39.54 2.11
C LEU A 595 25.28 38.50 2.82
N GLY A 596 26.12 38.91 3.78
CA GLY A 596 26.86 38.00 4.65
C GLY A 596 25.96 37.10 5.50
N GLU A 597 24.93 37.67 6.14
CA GLU A 597 23.91 36.92 6.89
C GLU A 597 23.19 35.89 6.00
N LYS A 598 22.80 36.29 4.78
CA LYS A 598 22.16 35.41 3.80
C LYS A 598 23.10 34.31 3.31
N GLN A 599 24.37 34.61 3.04
CA GLN A 599 25.35 33.61 2.63
C GLN A 599 25.64 32.59 3.74
N SER A 600 25.70 33.03 5.00
CA SER A 600 25.75 32.15 6.17
C SER A 600 24.50 31.28 6.27
N SER A 601 23.31 31.86 6.07
CA SER A 601 22.04 31.12 6.07
C SER A 601 21.97 30.06 4.97
N ILE A 602 22.42 30.38 3.75
CA ILE A 602 22.54 29.42 2.63
C ILE A 602 23.49 28.29 3.00
N SER A 603 24.68 28.61 3.52
CA SER A 603 25.68 27.60 3.92
C SER A 603 25.14 26.63 4.99
N ASN A 604 24.32 27.13 5.93
CA ASN A 604 23.65 26.28 6.92
C ASN A 604 22.53 25.41 6.31
N LEU A 605 21.78 25.92 5.33
CA LEU A 605 20.77 25.14 4.60
C LEU A 605 21.41 24.07 3.71
N GLU A 606 22.55 24.34 3.08
CA GLU A 606 23.33 23.35 2.32
C GLU A 606 23.83 22.21 3.23
N LEU A 607 24.35 22.53 4.42
CA LEU A 607 24.75 21.54 5.43
C LEU A 607 23.57 20.70 5.95
N LEU A 608 22.37 21.26 6.06
CA LEU A 608 21.16 20.51 6.41
C LEU A 608 20.71 19.61 5.24
N LEU A 609 20.70 20.13 4.02
CA LEU A 609 20.29 19.39 2.82
C LEU A 609 21.25 18.22 2.53
N GLU A 610 22.55 18.37 2.80
CA GLU A 610 23.51 17.28 2.67
C GLU A 610 23.36 16.21 3.76
N ARG A 611 22.96 16.59 4.99
CA ARG A 611 22.55 15.60 6.01
C ARG A 611 21.31 14.82 5.56
N GLU A 612 20.28 15.48 5.01
CA GLU A 612 19.08 14.79 4.52
C GLU A 612 19.33 13.93 3.27
N ARG A 613 20.35 14.26 2.47
CA ARG A 613 20.85 13.36 1.42
C ARG A 613 21.50 12.10 2.00
N GLN A 614 22.26 12.25 3.08
CA GLN A 614 22.93 11.14 3.77
C GLN A 614 21.92 10.22 4.46
N THR A 615 21.00 10.75 5.29
CA THR A 615 19.92 9.97 5.91
C THR A 615 19.06 9.28 4.84
N GLY A 616 18.68 10.01 3.78
CA GLY A 616 17.97 9.44 2.64
C GLY A 616 18.75 8.33 1.92
N SER A 617 20.09 8.36 1.95
CA SER A 617 20.93 7.30 1.38
C SER A 617 20.99 6.07 2.29
N GLU A 618 21.13 6.27 3.60
CA GLU A 618 21.06 5.20 4.60
C GLU A 618 19.70 4.48 4.53
N TRP A 619 18.60 5.21 4.40
CA TRP A 619 17.26 4.62 4.20
C TRP A 619 17.15 3.82 2.90
N ARG A 620 17.69 4.33 1.77
CA ARG A 620 17.75 3.57 0.50
C ARG A 620 18.59 2.30 0.63
N GLU A 621 19.68 2.33 1.40
CA GLU A 621 20.51 1.15 1.65
C GLU A 621 19.78 0.15 2.55
N GLN A 622 19.14 0.59 3.63
CA GLN A 622 18.32 -0.27 4.50
C GLN A 622 17.18 -0.95 3.72
N VAL A 623 16.44 -0.21 2.89
CA VAL A 623 15.42 -0.77 2.00
C VAL A 623 16.00 -1.79 1.03
N SER A 624 17.23 -1.57 0.53
CA SER A 624 17.91 -2.51 -0.35
C SER A 624 18.32 -3.80 0.39
N ARG A 625 18.84 -3.69 1.61
CA ARG A 625 19.16 -4.84 2.49
C ARG A 625 17.90 -5.65 2.82
N ILE A 626 16.80 -5.00 3.21
CA ILE A 626 15.49 -5.63 3.47
C ILE A 626 14.96 -6.35 2.22
N LYS A 627 15.09 -5.72 1.03
CA LYS A 627 14.69 -6.31 -0.25
C LYS A 627 15.51 -7.56 -0.59
N GLU A 628 16.82 -7.57 -0.31
CA GLU A 628 17.64 -8.77 -0.42
C GLU A 628 17.24 -9.87 0.57
N GLU A 629 16.99 -9.53 1.83
CA GLU A 629 16.56 -10.50 2.85
C GLU A 629 15.19 -11.12 2.50
N PHE A 630 14.26 -10.31 2.00
CA PHE A 630 12.99 -10.79 1.48
C PHE A 630 13.16 -11.71 0.25
N LEU A 631 14.10 -11.42 -0.66
CA LEU A 631 14.42 -12.31 -1.78
C LEU A 631 15.06 -13.64 -1.28
N LYS A 632 15.97 -13.58 -0.30
CA LYS A 632 16.58 -14.76 0.34
C LYS A 632 15.51 -15.60 1.06
N TYR A 633 14.53 -14.97 1.72
CA TYR A 633 13.39 -15.65 2.35
C TYR A 633 12.45 -16.27 1.32
N LYS A 634 12.11 -15.55 0.25
CA LYS A 634 11.29 -16.04 -0.87
C LYS A 634 11.93 -17.27 -1.54
N GLU A 635 13.25 -17.30 -1.68
CA GLU A 635 13.95 -18.45 -2.24
C GLU A 635 14.00 -19.63 -1.26
N LYS A 636 14.24 -19.39 0.04
CA LYS A 636 14.07 -20.43 1.08
C LYS A 636 12.66 -21.04 1.02
N ALA A 637 11.61 -20.22 0.96
CA ALA A 637 10.23 -20.67 0.85
C ALA A 637 9.96 -21.51 -0.42
N ARG A 638 10.52 -21.12 -1.57
CA ARG A 638 10.51 -21.93 -2.81
C ARG A 638 11.18 -23.29 -2.62
N THR A 639 12.36 -23.34 -2.01
CA THR A 639 13.06 -24.61 -1.76
C THR A 639 12.30 -25.52 -0.79
N ALA A 640 11.69 -24.95 0.25
CA ALA A 640 10.85 -25.70 1.21
C ALA A 640 9.57 -26.24 0.55
N LEU A 641 8.91 -25.45 -0.31
CA LEU A 641 7.78 -25.93 -1.12
C LEU A 641 8.21 -27.04 -2.08
N GLY A 642 9.33 -26.88 -2.80
CA GLY A 642 9.87 -27.92 -3.68
C GLY A 642 10.27 -29.21 -2.96
N GLN A 643 10.73 -29.13 -1.71
CA GLN A 643 10.94 -30.28 -0.84
C GLN A 643 9.60 -30.93 -0.43
N ARG A 644 8.63 -30.14 0.05
CA ARG A 644 7.29 -30.64 0.41
C ARG A 644 6.61 -31.34 -0.77
N ASP A 645 6.68 -30.75 -1.96
CA ASP A 645 6.08 -31.28 -3.18
C ASP A 645 6.89 -32.45 -3.77
N LYS A 646 8.11 -32.71 -3.27
CA LYS A 646 8.83 -33.98 -3.46
C LYS A 646 8.31 -35.04 -2.46
N THR A 647 8.19 -34.71 -1.18
CA THR A 647 7.65 -35.60 -0.15
C THR A 647 6.21 -36.04 -0.46
N ILE A 648 5.37 -35.14 -0.99
CA ILE A 648 4.01 -35.48 -1.45
C ILE A 648 4.07 -36.58 -2.53
N ARG A 649 4.89 -36.41 -3.57
CA ARG A 649 5.07 -37.44 -4.62
C ARG A 649 5.66 -38.76 -4.09
N GLU A 650 6.50 -38.70 -3.07
CA GLU A 650 7.02 -39.90 -2.38
C GLU A 650 5.92 -40.61 -1.58
N VAL A 651 5.03 -39.87 -0.91
CA VAL A 651 3.85 -40.40 -0.23
C VAL A 651 2.81 -40.95 -1.22
N ASP A 652 2.52 -40.24 -2.32
CA ASP A 652 1.61 -40.69 -3.37
C ASP A 652 2.09 -42.01 -3.99
N SER A 653 3.40 -42.14 -4.27
CA SER A 653 3.99 -43.38 -4.78
C SER A 653 3.93 -44.53 -3.77
N LEU A 654 4.08 -44.26 -2.47
CA LEU A 654 3.89 -45.25 -1.41
C LEU A 654 2.41 -45.66 -1.28
N LEU A 655 1.47 -44.72 -1.41
CA LEU A 655 0.02 -45.00 -1.42
C LEU A 655 -0.39 -45.82 -2.63
N GLU A 656 0.09 -45.49 -3.83
CA GLU A 656 -0.15 -46.25 -5.06
C GLU A 656 0.38 -47.69 -4.93
N LYS A 657 1.61 -47.87 -4.45
CA LYS A 657 2.19 -49.19 -4.16
C LYS A 657 1.39 -49.97 -3.13
N THR A 658 0.94 -49.32 -2.05
CA THR A 658 0.13 -49.96 -1.00
C THR A 658 -1.25 -50.35 -1.52
N ASN A 659 -1.87 -49.53 -2.37
CA ASN A 659 -3.15 -49.81 -3.00
C ASN A 659 -3.06 -50.99 -3.98
N GLU A 660 -1.98 -51.10 -4.76
CA GLU A 660 -1.77 -52.26 -5.65
C GLU A 660 -1.45 -53.53 -4.84
N GLU A 661 -0.72 -53.44 -3.72
CA GLU A 661 -0.56 -54.56 -2.77
C GLU A 661 -1.91 -55.01 -2.18
N HIS A 662 -2.77 -54.09 -1.74
CA HIS A 662 -4.12 -54.41 -1.29
C HIS A 662 -5.00 -55.00 -2.41
N ARG A 663 -4.84 -54.54 -3.65
CA ARG A 663 -5.55 -55.08 -4.82
C ARG A 663 -5.13 -56.52 -5.11
N LEU A 664 -3.84 -56.82 -5.08
CA LEU A 664 -3.31 -58.18 -5.25
C LEU A 664 -3.78 -59.10 -4.11
N GLN A 665 -3.87 -58.60 -2.88
CA GLN A 665 -4.49 -59.33 -1.76
C GLN A 665 -5.99 -59.58 -1.99
N LEU A 666 -6.73 -58.57 -2.45
CA LEU A 666 -8.15 -58.67 -2.76
C LEU A 666 -8.42 -59.70 -3.88
N ASP A 667 -7.63 -59.70 -4.95
CA ASP A 667 -7.79 -60.61 -6.08
C ASP A 667 -7.35 -62.05 -5.74
N ASN A 668 -6.36 -62.22 -4.85
CA ASN A 668 -6.05 -63.51 -4.21
C ASN A 668 -7.23 -64.02 -3.36
N LEU A 669 -7.81 -63.17 -2.51
CA LEU A 669 -9.00 -63.52 -1.71
C LEU A 669 -10.20 -63.87 -2.60
N LYS A 670 -10.45 -63.16 -3.70
CA LYS A 670 -11.46 -63.55 -4.71
C LYS A 670 -11.17 -64.94 -5.30
N SER A 671 -9.91 -65.24 -5.63
CA SER A 671 -9.54 -66.57 -6.13
C SER A 671 -9.81 -67.67 -5.09
N GLN A 672 -9.53 -67.42 -3.82
CA GLN A 672 -9.85 -68.34 -2.72
C GLN A 672 -11.36 -68.52 -2.54
N VAL A 673 -12.15 -67.44 -2.65
CA VAL A 673 -13.63 -67.51 -2.62
C VAL A 673 -14.14 -68.37 -3.78
N VAL A 674 -13.68 -68.16 -5.02
CA VAL A 674 -14.08 -68.99 -6.18
C VAL A 674 -13.69 -70.46 -5.99
N GLN A 675 -12.51 -70.76 -5.45
CA GLN A 675 -12.11 -72.14 -5.12
C GLN A 675 -13.00 -72.77 -4.04
N LEU A 676 -13.45 -71.98 -3.05
CA LEU A 676 -14.39 -72.43 -2.02
C LEU A 676 -15.81 -72.62 -2.57
N GLU A 677 -16.28 -71.73 -3.45
CA GLU A 677 -17.56 -71.85 -4.16
C GLU A 677 -17.59 -73.08 -5.07
N GLU A 678 -16.50 -73.37 -5.78
CA GLU A 678 -16.37 -74.60 -6.57
C GLU A 678 -16.37 -75.84 -5.66
N LYS A 679 -15.61 -75.82 -4.56
CA LYS A 679 -15.57 -76.93 -3.59
C LYS A 679 -16.93 -77.17 -2.92
N ILE A 680 -17.66 -76.09 -2.59
CA ILE A 680 -19.06 -76.17 -2.11
C ILE A 680 -19.95 -76.77 -3.20
N SER A 681 -19.81 -76.33 -4.45
CA SER A 681 -20.58 -76.88 -5.58
C SER A 681 -20.29 -78.37 -5.84
N GLN A 682 -19.06 -78.82 -5.63
CA GLN A 682 -18.68 -80.24 -5.70
C GLN A 682 -19.31 -81.02 -4.54
N LEU A 683 -19.22 -80.52 -3.30
CA LEU A 683 -19.83 -81.15 -2.12
C LEU A 683 -21.36 -81.18 -2.18
N VAL A 684 -22.00 -80.15 -2.76
CA VAL A 684 -23.45 -80.14 -3.02
C VAL A 684 -23.82 -81.24 -4.01
N LYS A 685 -23.13 -81.36 -5.15
CA LYS A 685 -23.35 -82.45 -6.12
C LYS A 685 -23.12 -83.83 -5.51
N GLU A 686 -22.09 -83.99 -4.68
CA GLU A 686 -21.84 -85.24 -3.94
C GLU A 686 -23.00 -85.56 -2.99
N LYS A 687 -23.49 -84.57 -2.22
CA LYS A 687 -24.66 -84.74 -1.36
C LYS A 687 -25.95 -85.01 -2.13
N GLU A 688 -26.18 -84.35 -3.27
CA GLU A 688 -27.32 -84.61 -4.15
C GLU A 688 -27.28 -86.03 -4.71
N THR A 689 -26.12 -86.51 -5.17
CA THR A 689 -25.98 -87.91 -5.63
C THR A 689 -26.15 -88.93 -4.51
N MET A 690 -25.68 -88.65 -3.28
CA MET A 690 -25.99 -89.49 -2.13
C MET A 690 -27.47 -89.47 -1.75
N VAL A 691 -28.13 -88.30 -1.79
CA VAL A 691 -29.56 -88.18 -1.53
C VAL A 691 -30.40 -88.88 -2.61
N GLU A 692 -30.00 -88.85 -3.88
CA GLU A 692 -30.71 -89.63 -4.90
C GLU A 692 -30.40 -91.13 -4.81
N GLN A 693 -29.19 -91.55 -4.38
CA GLN A 693 -28.94 -92.95 -4.02
C GLN A 693 -29.79 -93.41 -2.83
N GLU A 694 -29.96 -92.57 -1.80
CA GLU A 694 -30.87 -92.83 -0.66
C GLU A 694 -32.33 -92.90 -1.14
N ARG A 695 -32.76 -92.00 -2.04
CA ARG A 695 -34.10 -92.05 -2.66
C ARG A 695 -34.28 -93.29 -3.53
N ILE A 696 -33.27 -93.74 -4.27
CA ILE A 696 -33.32 -94.99 -5.05
C ILE A 696 -33.46 -96.18 -4.10
N LYS A 697 -32.63 -96.27 -3.05
CA LYS A 697 -32.77 -97.30 -2.00
C LYS A 697 -34.12 -97.25 -1.28
N ALA A 698 -34.69 -96.05 -1.08
CA ALA A 698 -36.01 -95.87 -0.49
C ALA A 698 -37.14 -96.30 -1.44
N LYS A 699 -37.07 -95.94 -2.73
CA LYS A 699 -37.98 -96.42 -3.79
C LYS A 699 -37.87 -97.94 -3.97
N GLU A 700 -36.68 -98.51 -3.84
CA GLU A 700 -36.43 -99.94 -3.97
C GLU A 700 -36.94 -100.71 -2.74
N LYS A 701 -36.74 -100.19 -1.52
CA LYS A 701 -37.41 -100.69 -0.31
C LYS A 701 -38.93 -100.53 -0.35
N GLN A 702 -39.44 -99.43 -0.90
CA GLN A 702 -40.87 -99.23 -1.13
C GLN A 702 -41.40 -100.27 -2.11
N LYS A 703 -40.70 -100.52 -3.23
CA LYS A 703 -41.04 -101.56 -4.20
C LYS A 703 -41.00 -102.96 -3.60
N GLN A 704 -40.00 -103.26 -2.76
CA GLN A 704 -39.94 -104.51 -1.98
C GLN A 704 -41.13 -104.63 -1.02
N LEU A 705 -41.48 -103.58 -0.28
CA LEU A 705 -42.67 -103.56 0.59
C LEU A 705 -43.98 -103.62 -0.19
N GLU A 706 -44.05 -103.08 -1.41
CA GLU A 706 -45.21 -103.18 -2.30
C GLU A 706 -45.32 -104.58 -2.92
N GLU A 707 -44.20 -105.25 -3.22
CA GLU A 707 -44.14 -106.65 -3.66
C GLU A 707 -44.47 -107.62 -2.52
N GLU A 708 -43.95 -107.40 -1.31
CA GLU A 708 -44.34 -108.12 -0.08
C GLU A 708 -45.83 -107.90 0.21
N LEU A 709 -46.35 -106.67 0.09
CA LEU A 709 -47.76 -106.36 0.30
C LEU A 709 -48.65 -106.90 -0.83
N LEU A 710 -48.14 -107.07 -2.05
CA LEU A 710 -48.81 -107.78 -3.13
C LEU A 710 -48.85 -109.29 -2.83
N GLN A 711 -47.72 -109.88 -2.41
CA GLN A 711 -47.62 -111.29 -2.05
C GLN A 711 -48.46 -111.65 -0.82
N VAL A 712 -48.53 -110.77 0.18
CA VAL A 712 -49.44 -110.88 1.33
C VAL A 712 -50.91 -110.67 0.92
N LYS A 713 -51.21 -109.81 -0.06
CA LYS A 713 -52.56 -109.71 -0.64
C LYS A 713 -52.92 -110.96 -1.43
N GLU A 714 -51.98 -111.57 -2.16
CA GLU A 714 -52.17 -112.78 -2.95
C GLU A 714 -52.35 -114.01 -2.05
N GLU A 715 -51.50 -114.18 -1.02
CA GLU A 715 -51.75 -115.16 0.04
C GLU A 715 -53.08 -114.92 0.75
N LYS A 716 -53.43 -113.68 1.07
CA LYS A 716 -54.70 -113.37 1.72
C LYS A 716 -55.89 -113.63 0.79
N SER A 717 -55.75 -113.38 -0.51
CA SER A 717 -56.77 -113.69 -1.52
C SER A 717 -56.93 -115.19 -1.67
N LYS A 718 -55.82 -115.94 -1.75
CA LYS A 718 -55.83 -117.40 -1.85
C LYS A 718 -56.40 -118.07 -0.60
N ARG A 719 -56.03 -117.60 0.60
CA ARG A 719 -56.67 -118.01 1.86
C ARG A 719 -58.13 -117.56 1.96
N LEU A 720 -58.52 -116.46 1.30
CA LEU A 720 -59.92 -116.04 1.17
C LEU A 720 -60.69 -116.97 0.22
N GLU A 721 -60.14 -117.36 -0.92
CA GLU A 721 -60.74 -118.33 -1.85
C GLU A 721 -60.83 -119.73 -1.23
N GLU A 722 -59.80 -120.19 -0.52
CA GLU A 722 -59.86 -121.39 0.32
C GLU A 722 -60.95 -121.25 1.39
N SER A 723 -61.05 -120.09 2.06
CA SER A 723 -62.11 -119.85 3.04
C SER A 723 -63.50 -119.82 2.41
N PHE A 724 -63.67 -119.22 1.22
CA PHE A 724 -64.93 -119.15 0.48
C PHE A 724 -65.33 -120.53 -0.06
N ALA A 725 -64.38 -121.36 -0.52
CA ALA A 725 -64.67 -122.75 -0.85
C ALA A 725 -65.23 -123.51 0.37
N THR A 726 -64.62 -123.35 1.55
CA THR A 726 -65.19 -123.92 2.79
C THR A 726 -66.45 -123.20 3.26
N LEU A 727 -66.69 -121.94 2.85
CA LEU A 727 -67.91 -121.21 3.18
C LEU A 727 -69.06 -121.70 2.33
N THR A 728 -68.88 -121.89 1.02
CA THR A 728 -69.90 -122.43 0.11
C THR A 728 -70.18 -123.91 0.39
N GLU A 729 -69.18 -124.70 0.80
CA GLU A 729 -69.41 -126.04 1.35
C GLU A 729 -70.30 -125.95 2.61
N ARG A 730 -70.00 -125.03 3.53
CA ARG A 730 -70.82 -124.77 4.73
C ARG A 730 -72.21 -124.22 4.39
N GLU A 731 -72.37 -123.38 3.38
CA GLU A 731 -73.66 -122.83 2.94
C GLU A 731 -74.53 -123.91 2.31
N SER A 732 -73.99 -124.80 1.47
CA SER A 732 -74.76 -125.97 1.01
C SER A 732 -75.16 -126.92 2.16
N LYS A 733 -74.33 -126.97 3.22
CA LYS A 733 -74.58 -127.77 4.42
C LYS A 733 -75.57 -127.10 5.36
N ILE A 734 -75.57 -125.77 5.42
CA ILE A 734 -76.56 -124.94 6.12
C ILE A 734 -77.90 -125.06 5.41
N LEU A 735 -77.98 -124.86 4.09
CA LEU A 735 -79.22 -125.05 3.32
C LEU A 735 -79.78 -126.48 3.44
N SER A 736 -78.90 -127.50 3.49
CA SER A 736 -79.31 -128.88 3.80
C SER A 736 -79.85 -129.02 5.23
N LEU A 737 -79.21 -128.40 6.22
CA LEU A 737 -79.67 -128.43 7.62
C LEU A 737 -80.93 -127.59 7.83
N GLU A 738 -81.11 -126.48 7.11
CA GLU A 738 -82.30 -125.63 7.11
C GLU A 738 -83.47 -126.34 6.46
N SER A 739 -83.27 -127.05 5.33
CA SER A 739 -84.30 -127.92 4.76
C SER A 739 -84.73 -129.01 5.74
N ASN A 740 -83.77 -129.65 6.42
CA ASN A 740 -84.07 -130.66 7.45
C ASN A 740 -84.73 -130.03 8.70
N LEU A 741 -84.41 -128.78 9.02
CA LEU A 741 -85.02 -128.03 10.14
C LEU A 741 -86.44 -127.59 9.80
N GLU A 742 -86.72 -127.16 8.57
CA GLU A 742 -88.05 -126.82 8.08
C GLU A 742 -88.95 -128.06 8.05
N GLU A 743 -88.44 -129.21 7.57
CA GLU A 743 -89.13 -130.50 7.61
C GLU A 743 -89.37 -130.96 9.07
N SER A 744 -88.35 -130.85 9.94
CA SER A 744 -88.50 -131.13 11.38
C SER A 744 -89.45 -130.15 12.08
N ASN A 745 -89.56 -128.90 11.65
CA ASN A 745 -90.47 -127.90 12.21
C ASN A 745 -91.92 -128.13 11.73
N MET A 746 -92.10 -128.63 10.51
CA MET A 746 -93.39 -129.10 10.01
C MET A 746 -93.86 -130.34 10.79
N GLU A 747 -92.95 -131.28 11.08
CA GLU A 747 -93.26 -132.44 11.91
C GLU A 747 -93.47 -132.05 13.38
N ILE A 748 -92.71 -131.10 13.93
CA ILE A 748 -92.97 -130.52 15.26
C ILE A 748 -94.36 -129.88 15.32
N ARG A 749 -94.75 -129.02 14.37
CA ARG A 749 -96.11 -128.42 14.36
C ARG A 749 -97.21 -129.46 14.21
N ARG A 750 -96.97 -130.53 13.44
CA ARG A 750 -97.87 -131.67 13.30
C ARG A 750 -98.03 -132.42 14.63
N LEU A 751 -96.93 -132.65 15.34
CA LEU A 751 -96.90 -133.26 16.66
C LEU A 751 -97.49 -132.34 17.74
N GLU A 752 -97.26 -131.04 17.70
CA GLU A 752 -97.83 -130.03 18.61
C GLU A 752 -99.36 -130.00 18.50
N MET A 753 -99.93 -129.91 17.30
CA MET A 753 -101.39 -130.02 17.13
C MET A 753 -101.94 -131.38 17.60
N SER A 754 -101.19 -132.47 17.39
CA SER A 754 -101.59 -133.79 17.89
C SER A 754 -101.48 -133.89 19.42
N LEU A 755 -100.51 -133.23 20.03
CA LEU A 755 -100.26 -133.20 21.46
C LEU A 755 -101.28 -132.31 22.17
N GLU A 756 -101.69 -131.20 21.56
CA GLU A 756 -102.72 -130.31 22.09
C GLU A 756 -104.12 -130.94 21.97
N GLN A 757 -104.39 -131.70 20.89
CA GLN A 757 -105.57 -132.56 20.78
C GLN A 757 -105.55 -133.76 21.76
N GLN A 758 -104.37 -134.27 22.15
CA GLN A 758 -104.26 -135.25 23.23
C GLN A 758 -104.38 -134.60 24.61
N SER A 759 -103.80 -133.41 24.83
CA SER A 759 -103.81 -132.72 26.13
C SER A 759 -105.21 -132.26 26.50
N THR A 760 -106.01 -131.81 25.53
CA THR A 760 -107.43 -131.49 25.74
C THR A 760 -108.22 -132.75 26.15
N ARG A 761 -108.08 -133.86 25.43
CA ARG A 761 -108.69 -135.15 25.79
C ARG A 761 -108.24 -135.67 27.16
N LEU A 762 -106.95 -135.64 27.46
CA LEU A 762 -106.40 -136.06 28.75
C LEU A 762 -106.86 -135.17 29.91
N GLN A 763 -107.12 -133.88 29.66
CA GLN A 763 -107.67 -132.98 30.67
C GLN A 763 -109.18 -133.20 30.88
N GLU A 764 -109.92 -133.56 29.83
CA GLU A 764 -111.31 -134.05 29.95
C GLU A 764 -111.39 -135.40 30.69
N GLU A 765 -110.54 -136.37 30.33
CA GLU A 765 -110.43 -137.66 31.03
C GLU A 765 -110.03 -137.46 32.49
N LYS A 766 -109.10 -136.54 32.80
CA LYS A 766 -108.74 -136.20 34.17
C LYS A 766 -109.96 -135.67 34.95
N GLN A 767 -110.73 -134.74 34.39
CA GLN A 767 -111.95 -134.23 35.06
C GLN A 767 -113.03 -135.32 35.23
N GLN A 768 -113.13 -136.27 34.30
CA GLN A 768 -114.00 -137.44 34.46
C GLN A 768 -113.51 -138.37 35.57
N LEU A 769 -112.20 -138.61 35.66
CA LEU A 769 -111.58 -139.44 36.70
C LEU A 769 -111.68 -138.80 38.09
N GLU A 770 -111.48 -137.49 38.21
CA GLU A 770 -111.64 -136.76 39.48
C GLU A 770 -113.09 -136.87 40.00
N LYS A 771 -114.10 -136.63 39.15
CA LYS A 771 -115.52 -136.87 39.49
C LYS A 771 -115.79 -138.32 39.89
N LYS A 772 -115.19 -139.28 39.19
CA LYS A 772 -115.37 -140.71 39.45
C LYS A 772 -114.72 -141.13 40.77
N ILE A 773 -113.62 -140.50 41.18
CA ILE A 773 -113.02 -140.71 42.50
C ILE A 773 -113.94 -140.16 43.60
N GLU A 774 -114.57 -138.99 43.42
CA GLU A 774 -115.57 -138.47 44.37
C GLU A 774 -116.79 -139.39 44.50
N GLU A 775 -117.37 -139.83 43.37
CA GLU A 775 -118.52 -140.74 43.33
C GLU A 775 -118.21 -142.08 44.04
N LEU A 776 -117.07 -142.69 43.73
CA LEU A 776 -116.64 -143.92 44.37
C LEU A 776 -116.32 -143.74 45.86
N THR A 777 -115.82 -142.56 46.27
CA THR A 777 -115.59 -142.24 47.69
C THR A 777 -116.91 -142.17 48.47
N TRP A 778 -117.97 -141.62 47.85
CA TRP A 778 -119.31 -141.59 48.45
C TRP A 778 -119.92 -142.99 48.57
N GLN A 779 -119.86 -143.81 47.52
CA GLN A 779 -120.36 -145.19 47.53
C GLN A 779 -119.68 -146.06 48.61
N ASN A 780 -118.37 -145.86 48.80
CA ASN A 780 -117.58 -146.59 49.79
C ASN A 780 -118.05 -146.32 51.24
N ALA A 781 -118.52 -145.11 51.53
CA ALA A 781 -119.05 -144.73 52.84
C ALA A 781 -120.44 -145.32 53.13
N ASP A 782 -121.35 -145.34 52.15
CA ASP A 782 -122.69 -145.93 52.29
C ASP A 782 -122.63 -147.45 52.51
N LEU A 783 -121.76 -148.15 51.77
CA LEU A 783 -121.52 -149.59 51.95
C LEU A 783 -120.98 -149.92 53.35
N GLN A 784 -120.02 -149.14 53.87
CA GLN A 784 -119.55 -149.31 55.25
C GLN A 784 -120.67 -149.14 56.29
N SER A 785 -121.56 -148.16 56.09
CA SER A 785 -122.71 -147.91 56.96
C SER A 785 -123.67 -149.11 56.99
N LYS A 786 -124.02 -149.66 55.81
CA LYS A 786 -124.90 -150.84 55.68
C LYS A 786 -124.31 -152.11 56.28
N ILE A 787 -123.01 -152.37 56.06
CA ILE A 787 -122.30 -153.52 56.66
C ILE A 787 -122.37 -153.45 58.20
N GLN A 788 -122.11 -152.27 58.80
CA GLN A 788 -122.21 -152.08 60.25
C GLN A 788 -123.64 -152.22 60.80
N SER A 789 -124.67 -151.98 59.99
CA SER A 789 -126.07 -152.17 60.39
C SER A 789 -126.41 -153.66 60.48
N LEU A 790 -126.13 -154.43 59.41
CA LEU A 790 -126.44 -155.87 59.36
C LEU A 790 -125.70 -156.67 60.44
N GLN A 791 -124.44 -156.31 60.75
CA GLN A 791 -123.69 -156.98 61.83
C GLN A 791 -124.37 -156.82 63.21
N LYS A 792 -125.05 -155.69 63.48
CA LYS A 792 -125.78 -155.45 64.74
C LYS A 792 -127.08 -156.26 64.85
N GLU A 793 -127.65 -156.69 63.72
CA GLU A 793 -128.84 -157.56 63.71
C GLU A 793 -128.45 -159.04 63.86
N LEU A 794 -127.36 -159.47 63.23
CA LEU A 794 -126.75 -160.79 63.46
C LEU A 794 -126.44 -161.02 64.94
N ASP A 795 -125.80 -160.02 65.57
CA ASP A 795 -125.47 -159.97 67.00
C ASP A 795 -126.68 -160.09 67.95
N ARG A 796 -127.90 -159.77 67.48
CA ARG A 796 -129.14 -159.95 68.26
C ARG A 796 -129.66 -161.38 68.16
N TRP A 797 -129.67 -161.94 66.95
CA TRP A 797 -130.16 -163.30 66.69
C TRP A 797 -129.33 -164.39 67.38
N GLU A 798 -128.01 -164.24 67.47
CA GLU A 798 -127.18 -165.25 68.13
C GLU A 798 -127.46 -165.33 69.66
N ARG A 799 -127.93 -164.23 70.27
CA ARG A 799 -128.26 -164.17 71.71
C ARG A 799 -129.60 -164.81 72.05
N THR A 800 -130.59 -164.78 71.14
CA THR A 800 -131.90 -165.41 71.35
C THR A 800 -131.87 -166.93 71.12
N SER A 801 -130.95 -167.42 70.29
CA SER A 801 -130.80 -168.86 69.99
C SER A 801 -130.34 -169.69 71.21
N LYS A 802 -129.38 -169.20 72.01
CA LYS A 802 -128.59 -170.05 72.91
C LYS A 802 -129.13 -170.24 74.34
N SER A 803 -130.25 -169.62 74.71
CA SER A 803 -130.70 -169.54 76.13
C SER A 803 -132.18 -169.84 76.39
N ARG A 804 -132.75 -170.90 75.79
CA ARG A 804 -134.02 -171.51 76.26
C ARG A 804 -133.91 -173.02 76.52
N ALA A 805 -132.99 -173.36 77.42
CA ALA A 805 -133.03 -174.58 78.24
C ALA A 805 -132.31 -174.26 79.56
N ALA A 806 -132.90 -174.39 80.76
CA ALA A 806 -134.26 -174.79 81.13
C ALA A 806 -134.70 -174.04 82.43
N LEU A 807 -135.75 -174.54 83.13
CA LEU A 807 -136.38 -173.99 84.36
C LEU A 807 -137.29 -172.76 84.10
N SER A 808 -138.43 -172.50 84.78
CA SER A 808 -139.03 -172.90 86.08
C SER A 808 -138.45 -172.13 87.29
N ASN A 809 -139.21 -171.43 88.16
CA ASN A 809 -140.60 -171.61 88.54
C ASN A 809 -141.27 -170.31 89.12
N ASN A 810 -142.61 -170.31 89.20
CA ASN A 810 -143.52 -169.46 89.99
C ASN A 810 -143.78 -167.96 89.68
N ASN A 811 -145.10 -167.66 89.68
CA ASN A 811 -145.83 -166.44 90.11
C ASN A 811 -145.59 -165.11 89.34
N ASN A 812 -146.56 -164.57 88.57
CA ASN A 812 -147.83 -163.88 88.93
C ASN A 812 -147.65 -162.35 88.74
N ASN A 813 -148.59 -161.53 88.25
CA ASN A 813 -149.91 -161.73 87.62
C ASN A 813 -150.28 -160.45 86.85
N ASN A 814 -151.02 -160.57 85.73
CA ASN A 814 -151.83 -159.52 85.07
C ASN A 814 -151.07 -158.28 84.52
N GLU A 815 -151.46 -157.58 83.44
CA GLU A 815 -152.46 -157.73 82.35
C GLU A 815 -151.97 -156.82 81.17
N GLU A 816 -152.60 -156.61 80.01
CA GLU A 816 -153.98 -156.85 79.55
C GLU A 816 -154.05 -157.34 78.08
N THR A 817 -154.65 -156.62 77.12
CA THR A 817 -155.03 -157.15 75.78
C THR A 817 -154.28 -156.62 74.54
N THR A 818 -154.03 -157.52 73.56
CA THR A 818 -154.27 -157.40 72.09
C THR A 818 -153.77 -158.65 71.33
N THR A 819 -154.19 -158.86 70.06
CA THR A 819 -153.96 -160.08 69.24
C THR A 819 -153.83 -159.71 67.72
N THR A 820 -153.52 -160.57 66.71
CA THR A 820 -153.57 -162.05 66.57
C THR A 820 -152.66 -162.57 65.41
N ALA A 821 -152.42 -163.90 65.39
CA ALA A 821 -152.32 -164.81 64.22
C ALA A 821 -151.10 -164.83 63.24
N THR A 822 -150.38 -165.98 63.25
CA THR A 822 -149.90 -166.82 62.09
C THR A 822 -148.99 -166.25 60.98
N THR A 823 -147.94 -166.92 60.46
CA THR A 823 -147.27 -168.22 60.80
C THR A 823 -145.89 -168.37 60.11
N THR A 824 -144.90 -168.91 60.84
CA THR A 824 -143.75 -169.74 60.40
C THR A 824 -142.91 -169.38 59.15
N TYR A 825 -141.75 -168.73 59.38
CA TYR A 825 -140.44 -169.06 58.79
C TYR A 825 -139.48 -169.42 59.95
N THR A 826 -138.44 -170.28 59.94
CA THR A 826 -137.65 -171.10 58.97
C THR A 826 -136.25 -170.60 58.58
N GLU A 827 -135.30 -171.54 58.51
CA GLU A 827 -133.83 -171.37 58.62
C GLU A 827 -133.13 -170.65 57.43
N ASN A 828 -133.85 -170.42 56.33
CA ASN A 828 -133.33 -169.74 55.14
C ASN A 828 -132.93 -168.27 55.40
N ASP A 829 -133.63 -167.58 56.29
CA ASP A 829 -133.45 -166.13 56.51
C ASP A 829 -132.05 -165.81 57.08
N TRP A 830 -131.48 -166.72 57.86
CA TRP A 830 -130.10 -166.60 58.35
C TRP A 830 -129.09 -166.66 57.19
N ASN A 831 -129.25 -167.63 56.28
CA ASN A 831 -128.36 -167.78 55.13
C ASN A 831 -128.47 -166.58 54.18
N LEU A 832 -129.67 -166.04 53.97
CA LEU A 832 -129.88 -164.85 53.13
C LEU A 832 -129.15 -163.62 53.68
N CYS A 833 -129.24 -163.36 54.99
CA CYS A 833 -128.49 -162.28 55.65
C CYS A 833 -126.96 -162.51 55.58
N GLN A 834 -126.51 -163.77 55.69
CA GLN A 834 -125.10 -164.12 55.64
C GLN A 834 -124.51 -163.98 54.22
N GLU A 835 -125.23 -164.36 53.17
CA GLU A 835 -124.83 -164.15 51.77
C GLU A 835 -124.76 -162.65 51.42
N GLN A 836 -125.76 -161.85 51.82
CA GLN A 836 -125.74 -160.39 51.60
C GLN A 836 -124.56 -159.71 52.29
N LEU A 837 -124.16 -160.19 53.47
CA LEU A 837 -123.01 -159.64 54.20
C LEU A 837 -121.68 -159.98 53.50
N GLU A 838 -121.49 -161.20 53.00
CA GLU A 838 -120.28 -161.57 52.24
C GLU A 838 -120.22 -160.88 50.87
N PHE A 839 -121.35 -160.66 50.20
CA PHE A 839 -121.40 -159.91 48.94
C PHE A 839 -120.85 -158.48 49.10
N MET A 840 -121.35 -157.70 50.06
CA MET A 840 -120.88 -156.32 50.26
C MET A 840 -119.41 -156.25 50.76
N LYS A 841 -118.94 -157.25 51.54
CA LYS A 841 -117.51 -157.38 51.92
C LYS A 841 -116.59 -157.69 50.73
N LYS A 842 -117.12 -158.14 49.59
CA LYS A 842 -116.36 -158.36 48.37
C LYS A 842 -116.19 -157.06 47.60
N GLU A 843 -117.30 -156.37 47.30
CA GLU A 843 -117.28 -155.09 46.56
C GLU A 843 -116.40 -154.03 47.25
N TRP A 844 -116.46 -153.95 48.58
CA TRP A 844 -115.64 -153.02 49.37
C TRP A 844 -114.13 -153.19 49.14
N ARG A 845 -113.63 -154.43 48.96
CA ARG A 845 -112.21 -154.71 48.71
C ARG A 845 -111.79 -154.32 47.29
N GLU A 846 -112.56 -154.72 46.29
CA GLU A 846 -112.28 -154.42 44.88
C GLU A 846 -112.31 -152.90 44.57
N LEU A 847 -112.91 -152.10 45.45
CA LEU A 847 -112.94 -150.65 45.38
C LEU A 847 -111.71 -149.99 46.01
N ASN A 848 -111.27 -150.47 47.18
CA ASN A 848 -110.16 -149.90 47.95
C ASN A 848 -108.79 -150.06 47.23
N GLU A 849 -108.58 -151.15 46.50
CA GLU A 849 -107.33 -151.38 45.75
C GLU A 849 -107.13 -150.36 44.61
N LYS A 850 -108.22 -149.90 43.97
CA LYS A 850 -108.16 -148.93 42.86
C LYS A 850 -107.74 -147.54 43.31
N TYR A 851 -108.06 -147.16 44.56
CA TYR A 851 -107.69 -145.87 45.14
C TYR A 851 -106.17 -145.74 45.36
N GLN A 852 -105.51 -146.79 45.87
CA GLN A 852 -104.07 -146.81 46.16
C GLN A 852 -103.19 -146.60 44.91
N ALA A 853 -103.64 -147.07 43.74
CA ALA A 853 -102.85 -146.99 42.50
C ALA A 853 -102.65 -145.55 41.99
N ALA A 854 -103.62 -144.66 42.20
CA ALA A 854 -103.59 -143.30 41.65
C ALA A 854 -102.56 -142.37 42.32
N GLN A 855 -102.13 -142.68 43.55
CA GLN A 855 -101.41 -141.72 44.40
C GLN A 855 -99.89 -141.59 44.11
N LYS A 856 -99.30 -142.49 43.30
CA LYS A 856 -97.84 -142.58 43.10
C LYS A 856 -97.24 -141.72 41.97
N LEU A 857 -98.03 -140.92 41.26
CA LEU A 857 -97.70 -140.46 39.90
C LEU A 857 -97.31 -138.97 39.76
N LYS A 858 -96.82 -138.31 40.83
CA LYS A 858 -96.98 -136.84 40.98
C LYS A 858 -95.72 -135.94 41.02
N GLU A 859 -94.50 -136.41 41.33
CA GLU A 859 -93.55 -135.52 42.06
C GLU A 859 -92.20 -135.12 41.40
N ASP A 860 -91.81 -135.63 40.21
CA ASP A 860 -90.36 -135.91 39.95
C ASP A 860 -89.60 -135.12 38.83
N ILE A 861 -90.06 -133.96 38.32
CA ILE A 861 -89.39 -133.27 37.16
C ILE A 861 -89.25 -131.74 37.30
N THR A 862 -88.06 -131.23 37.66
CA THR A 862 -87.70 -129.79 37.51
C THR A 862 -86.21 -129.45 37.27
N PHE A 863 -85.24 -130.30 37.61
CA PHE A 863 -83.82 -129.87 37.70
C PHE A 863 -82.99 -129.91 36.41
N GLU A 864 -83.41 -130.66 35.38
CA GLU A 864 -82.60 -130.93 34.18
C GLU A 864 -82.34 -129.68 33.31
N TYR A 865 -83.33 -128.77 33.23
CA TYR A 865 -83.36 -127.67 32.25
C TYR A 865 -82.25 -126.63 32.45
N LEU A 866 -81.94 -126.28 33.71
CA LEU A 866 -81.00 -125.20 34.04
C LEU A 866 -79.55 -125.53 33.64
N ARG A 867 -79.21 -126.83 33.60
CA ARG A 867 -77.86 -127.34 33.30
C ARG A 867 -77.42 -127.07 31.86
N ASN A 868 -78.37 -127.12 30.92
CA ASN A 868 -78.08 -127.03 29.48
C ASN A 868 -77.79 -125.59 29.01
N VAL A 869 -78.27 -124.57 29.73
CA VAL A 869 -78.03 -123.15 29.40
C VAL A 869 -76.56 -122.79 29.66
N ILE A 870 -76.01 -123.21 30.80
CA ILE A 870 -74.63 -122.89 31.22
C ILE A 870 -73.60 -123.55 30.28
N LEU A 871 -73.85 -124.79 29.85
CA LEU A 871 -72.92 -125.55 29.01
C LEU A 871 -72.68 -124.94 27.61
N ARG A 872 -73.67 -124.24 27.04
CA ARG A 872 -73.50 -123.56 25.74
C ARG A 872 -72.59 -122.33 25.83
N PHE A 873 -72.56 -121.62 26.96
CA PHE A 873 -71.77 -120.40 27.07
C PHE A 873 -70.25 -120.63 27.05
N LEU A 874 -69.78 -121.76 27.62
CA LEU A 874 -68.37 -122.13 27.62
C LEU A 874 -67.78 -122.42 26.21
N GLN A 875 -68.58 -122.34 25.15
CA GLN A 875 -68.17 -122.67 23.77
C GLN A 875 -68.07 -121.45 22.84
N THR A 876 -68.63 -120.28 23.20
CA THR A 876 -68.76 -119.13 22.27
C THR A 876 -67.95 -117.88 22.63
N ASP A 877 -67.54 -117.70 23.89
CA ASP A 877 -66.73 -116.57 24.42
C ASP A 877 -67.31 -115.14 24.16
N ASP A 878 -68.55 -115.04 23.67
CA ASP A 878 -69.29 -113.80 23.50
C ASP A 878 -69.93 -113.36 24.84
N LEU A 879 -69.08 -112.72 25.65
CA LEU A 879 -69.46 -112.18 26.95
C LEU A 879 -70.41 -110.97 26.85
N ASP A 880 -70.39 -110.25 25.72
CA ASP A 880 -71.01 -108.93 25.58
C ASP A 880 -72.52 -109.06 25.34
N THR A 881 -72.98 -110.14 24.67
CA THR A 881 -74.41 -110.50 24.61
C THR A 881 -74.92 -111.22 25.85
N LEU A 882 -74.06 -111.89 26.63
CA LEU A 882 -74.49 -112.64 27.82
C LEU A 882 -74.65 -111.77 29.07
N LEU A 883 -73.85 -110.71 29.24
CA LEU A 883 -73.89 -109.85 30.43
C LEU A 883 -75.31 -109.37 30.80
N PRO A 884 -76.15 -108.89 29.85
CA PRO A 884 -77.54 -108.50 30.12
C PRO A 884 -78.43 -109.66 30.57
N VAL A 885 -78.17 -110.89 30.12
CA VAL A 885 -78.95 -112.09 30.49
C VAL A 885 -78.58 -112.58 31.89
N ILE A 886 -77.27 -112.66 32.19
CA ILE A 886 -76.80 -113.06 33.52
C ILE A 886 -77.13 -112.02 34.58
N SER A 887 -76.99 -110.72 34.29
CA SER A 887 -77.42 -109.63 35.19
C SER A 887 -78.89 -109.80 35.59
N ARG A 888 -79.77 -110.08 34.60
CA ARG A 888 -81.22 -110.21 34.83
C ARG A 888 -81.65 -111.46 35.60
N ILE A 889 -80.83 -112.52 35.60
CA ILE A 889 -81.13 -113.78 36.32
C ILE A 889 -80.45 -113.84 37.69
N LEU A 890 -79.23 -113.30 37.83
CA LEU A 890 -78.40 -113.41 39.04
C LEU A 890 -78.23 -112.10 39.82
N GLN A 891 -78.85 -111.00 39.38
CA GLN A 891 -78.94 -109.72 40.09
C GLN A 891 -77.58 -109.08 40.44
N PHE A 892 -76.61 -109.16 39.54
CA PHE A 892 -75.36 -108.40 39.63
C PHE A 892 -75.64 -106.88 39.54
N SER A 893 -74.96 -106.09 40.37
CA SER A 893 -75.05 -104.63 40.31
C SER A 893 -74.21 -104.03 39.19
N ASP A 894 -74.57 -102.82 38.74
CA ASP A 894 -73.87 -102.12 37.66
C ASP A 894 -72.38 -101.87 37.98
N GLU A 895 -72.06 -101.60 39.25
CA GLU A 895 -70.68 -101.43 39.74
C GLU A 895 -69.85 -102.73 39.60
N GLN A 896 -70.45 -103.90 39.85
CA GLN A 896 -69.80 -105.20 39.66
C GLN A 896 -69.60 -105.53 38.18
N ILE A 897 -70.57 -105.15 37.34
CA ILE A 897 -70.48 -105.25 35.88
C ILE A 897 -69.33 -104.39 35.35
N GLU A 898 -69.20 -103.15 35.84
CA GLU A 898 -68.14 -102.24 35.41
C GLU A 898 -66.74 -102.69 35.91
N GLU A 899 -66.63 -103.25 37.12
CA GLU A 899 -65.38 -103.84 37.64
C GLU A 899 -64.90 -105.03 36.78
N ILE A 900 -65.82 -105.87 36.29
CA ILE A 900 -65.50 -107.00 35.38
C ILE A 900 -64.99 -106.48 34.03
N LEU A 901 -65.61 -105.41 33.49
CA LEU A 901 -65.19 -104.79 32.23
C LEU A 901 -63.82 -104.08 32.35
N GLU A 902 -63.55 -103.40 33.46
CA GLU A 902 -62.23 -102.84 33.80
C GLU A 902 -61.15 -103.94 33.83
N LYS A 903 -61.39 -105.05 34.55
CA LYS A 903 -60.46 -106.19 34.62
C LYS A 903 -60.21 -106.82 33.25
N ARG A 904 -61.22 -106.93 32.38
CA ARG A 904 -61.05 -107.43 30.99
C ARG A 904 -60.25 -106.46 30.12
N LYS A 905 -60.45 -105.13 30.26
CA LYS A 905 -59.64 -104.09 29.59
C LYS A 905 -58.17 -104.17 30.03
N LEU A 906 -57.91 -104.35 31.33
CA LEU A 906 -56.55 -104.51 31.88
C LEU A 906 -55.86 -105.77 31.34
N LEU A 907 -56.52 -106.92 31.36
CA LEU A 907 -55.99 -108.17 30.79
C LEU A 907 -55.72 -108.07 29.28
N THR A 908 -56.54 -107.33 28.54
CA THR A 908 -56.33 -107.08 27.10
C THR A 908 -55.12 -106.18 26.86
N ARG A 909 -54.90 -105.15 27.70
CA ARG A 909 -53.67 -104.33 27.66
C ARG A 909 -52.43 -105.17 27.95
N ILE A 910 -52.48 -106.06 28.96
CA ILE A 910 -51.38 -106.98 29.30
C ILE A 910 -51.10 -107.96 28.15
N ARG A 911 -52.14 -108.58 27.57
CA ARG A 911 -52.02 -109.49 26.42
C ARG A 911 -51.40 -108.81 25.18
N ASN A 912 -51.68 -107.52 24.97
CA ASN A 912 -51.10 -106.75 23.88
C ASN A 912 -49.67 -106.27 24.20
N ALA A 913 -49.34 -106.01 25.47
CA ALA A 913 -47.97 -105.74 25.93
C ALA A 913 -47.07 -106.99 25.89
N PHE A 914 -47.64 -108.20 25.90
CA PHE A 914 -46.96 -109.48 25.67
C PHE A 914 -46.89 -109.89 24.17
N LYS A 915 -47.40 -109.04 23.26
CA LYS A 915 -47.32 -109.22 21.79
C LYS A 915 -46.51 -108.11 21.10
N LYS A 916 -45.94 -107.20 21.88
CA LYS A 916 -44.88 -106.27 21.47
C LYS A 916 -43.56 -106.73 22.08
#